data_AF-A0A3M7MMQ1-F1
#
_entry.id   AF-A0A3M7MMQ1-F1
#
_cell.length_a   1.000
_cell.length_b   1.000
_cell.length_c   1.000
_cell.angle_alpha   90.00
_cell.angle_beta   90.00
_cell.angle_gamma   90.00
#
_symmetry.space_group_name_H-M   'P 1'
#
loop_
_entity.id
_entity.type
_entity.pdbx_description
1 polymer ?
#
loop_
_entity_poly.entity_id
_entity_poly.type
_entity_poly.pdbx_seq_one_letter_code
_entity_poly.pdbx_strand_id
1 'polypeptide(L)'
;MTRRYKDKSLASLKDKLAASAFSRRFLLSPPVLFCGIFAIFYLFILWNLHFICARDPTSFFFDAGRAYEKEYSLKRIEEAERCLQDANRLGRPERSAGQVPKLCVGVATVARRGEQYVGLTVGSLLAGLSKTERQDVFLNLLIAHTMPSQHPAFAEKWVELLPDRLLQYKDDAATMERIRKWETDGWYRNKTIYDYTYLLGNCYDTGAEYVAMLEDDTLAVEGWFPRAMAALEGVDTNMRTRSRAEKWIYLRLFYADELLGWNSEAWPRYLLVSLMIWAAVTGSIMWLRRKLRRDVQSTFTSIAMATSFVVVPACIGLFFMAGKQTVMPIAEGISVMNKYGCCSQGFIFPRSIIPDFLARTDLTTDWLVDMMIEKIADQEGWTRWVTVPSLLQHIGATSSKGYGFDGAAKTLWNFRFEHAIDGVLVRSSRPIPGASESLNFLQSNRIPFLLLTNGGGKHESQRVADLSKRLGVQLDTSMFVQSHTPFAELAHTDKMKDKCILVVGGDYGLCRDVAQQYGFTNVITPGDIYAAHPETWPFSKNFGSYYSQFAKPLPKPINAVSPQDSLKIDAIFIYNDPRDWGLDLQLILDLLLSTEGVLGTYSAKNGNRSLANNGYLQDGQPPLYCSNADLLWAASYHLSRLGQGGFHAALDGVWNAITGGPDDGAHLHKIVIGKPFKETYEFSERKLLRHRDALSVSGAAPPLKKVYMVGDNPESDIRGANTFDSPHGIEWISLLTRTGVYKDRPGSRPRWQPREIVDDVKAAVQYALRDSAWTSPDLR
;
A
#
# COMPACT_ATOMS: atom_id res chain seq x y z
N MET A 1 -30.18 73.87 -20.47
CA MET A 1 -30.53 72.50 -20.06
C MET A 1 -29.58 71.88 -19.00
N THR A 2 -28.59 72.58 -18.47
CA THR A 2 -27.38 71.97 -17.87
C THR A 2 -27.40 71.64 -16.37
N ARG A 3 -28.40 72.05 -15.56
CA ARG A 3 -28.47 71.68 -14.13
C ARG A 3 -28.95 70.24 -13.88
N ARG A 4 -30.03 69.79 -14.53
CA ARG A 4 -30.67 68.47 -14.30
C ARG A 4 -29.81 67.24 -14.59
N TYR A 5 -28.68 67.37 -15.29
CA TYR A 5 -27.81 66.24 -15.64
C TYR A 5 -26.75 65.91 -14.57
N LYS A 6 -26.34 66.87 -13.72
CA LYS A 6 -25.37 66.59 -12.64
C LYS A 6 -25.98 65.81 -11.47
N ASP A 7 -27.21 66.15 -11.06
CA ASP A 7 -27.85 65.51 -9.91
C ASP A 7 -28.16 64.03 -10.14
N LYS A 8 -28.61 63.64 -11.34
CA LYS A 8 -28.83 62.23 -11.69
C LYS A 8 -27.55 61.39 -11.65
N SER A 9 -26.40 61.99 -12.00
CA SER A 9 -25.09 61.34 -11.89
C SER A 9 -24.70 61.09 -10.42
N LEU A 10 -24.84 62.11 -9.56
CA LEU A 10 -24.54 61.98 -8.13
C LEU A 10 -25.49 61.05 -7.37
N ALA A 11 -26.78 61.00 -7.74
CA ALA A 11 -27.72 60.01 -7.21
C ALA A 11 -27.30 58.59 -7.58
N SER A 12 -27.08 58.32 -8.88
CA SER A 12 -26.63 57.01 -9.38
C SER A 12 -25.32 56.54 -8.72
N LEU A 13 -24.39 57.47 -8.44
CA LEU A 13 -23.14 57.15 -7.74
C LEU A 13 -23.39 56.82 -6.25
N LYS A 14 -24.27 57.57 -5.57
CA LYS A 14 -24.67 57.32 -4.17
C LYS A 14 -25.39 55.98 -4.03
N ASP A 15 -26.29 55.64 -4.94
CA ASP A 15 -27.02 54.37 -4.92
C ASP A 15 -26.08 53.18 -5.14
N LYS A 16 -25.12 53.29 -6.07
CA LYS A 16 -24.07 52.28 -6.27
C LYS A 16 -23.14 52.15 -5.05
N LEU A 17 -22.76 53.26 -4.43
CA LEU A 17 -21.97 53.25 -3.19
C LEU A 17 -22.75 52.65 -2.01
N ALA A 18 -24.04 52.98 -1.87
CA ALA A 18 -24.93 52.40 -0.86
C ALA A 18 -25.13 50.89 -1.08
N ALA A 19 -25.33 50.44 -2.33
CA ALA A 19 -25.38 49.03 -2.67
C ALA A 19 -24.05 48.30 -2.38
N SER A 20 -22.90 48.93 -2.64
CA SER A 20 -21.58 48.37 -2.31
C SER A 20 -21.32 48.32 -0.78
N ALA A 21 -21.82 49.31 -0.03
CA ALA A 21 -21.72 49.34 1.42
C ALA A 21 -22.69 48.35 2.09
N PHE A 22 -23.89 48.18 1.53
CA PHE A 22 -24.88 47.20 1.98
C PHE A 22 -24.39 45.77 1.71
N SER A 23 -23.92 45.47 0.50
CA SER A 23 -23.34 44.16 0.17
C SER A 23 -22.09 43.86 1.00
N ARG A 24 -21.18 44.83 1.22
CA ARG A 24 -20.06 44.66 2.17
C ARG A 24 -20.54 44.37 3.59
N ARG A 25 -21.53 45.10 4.12
CA ARG A 25 -22.10 44.85 5.46
C ARG A 25 -22.81 43.49 5.57
N PHE A 26 -23.44 43.02 4.50
CA PHE A 26 -24.07 41.71 4.45
C PHE A 26 -23.05 40.57 4.39
N LEU A 27 -22.03 40.70 3.53
CA LEU A 27 -20.90 39.75 3.41
C LEU A 27 -20.07 39.66 4.70
N LEU A 28 -19.91 40.78 5.41
CA LEU A 28 -19.22 40.84 6.72
C LEU A 28 -20.15 40.50 7.91
N SER A 29 -21.38 40.03 7.67
CA SER A 29 -22.25 39.60 8.77
C SER A 29 -21.77 38.25 9.35
N PRO A 30 -21.79 38.05 10.68
CA PRO A 30 -21.28 36.83 11.31
C PRO A 30 -21.80 35.49 10.74
N PRO A 31 -23.11 35.30 10.39
CA PRO A 31 -23.56 34.05 9.80
C PRO A 31 -23.06 33.85 8.36
N VAL A 32 -22.89 34.92 7.56
CA VAL A 32 -22.34 34.80 6.20
C VAL A 32 -20.85 34.47 6.25
N LEU A 33 -20.10 35.11 7.15
CA LEU A 33 -18.69 34.79 7.38
C LEU A 33 -18.51 33.35 7.87
N PHE A 34 -19.35 32.88 8.81
CA PHE A 34 -19.37 31.50 9.28
C PHE A 34 -19.62 30.50 8.15
N CYS A 35 -20.64 30.73 7.31
CA CYS A 35 -20.93 29.88 6.15
C CYS A 35 -19.80 29.90 5.11
N GLY A 36 -19.15 31.04 4.89
CA GLY A 36 -17.99 31.16 3.99
C GLY A 36 -16.77 30.37 4.49
N ILE A 37 -16.45 30.47 5.79
CA ILE A 37 -15.39 29.68 6.42
C ILE A 37 -15.72 28.19 6.35
N PHE A 38 -16.96 27.79 6.64
CA PHE A 38 -17.40 26.40 6.48
C PHE A 38 -17.25 25.91 5.04
N ALA A 39 -17.64 26.70 4.04
CA ALA A 39 -17.51 26.33 2.63
C ALA A 39 -16.05 26.07 2.22
N ILE A 40 -15.08 26.85 2.73
CA ILE A 40 -13.65 26.63 2.47
C ILE A 40 -13.19 25.29 3.06
N PHE A 41 -13.52 25.01 4.33
CA PHE A 41 -13.19 23.72 4.95
C PHE A 41 -13.91 22.54 4.27
N TYR A 42 -15.16 22.73 3.84
CA TYR A 42 -15.97 21.72 3.15
C TYR A 42 -15.37 21.37 1.77
N LEU A 43 -14.93 22.38 1.00
CA LEU A 43 -14.23 22.19 -0.27
C LEU A 43 -12.87 21.51 -0.07
N PHE A 44 -12.13 21.85 0.99
CA PHE A 44 -10.89 21.15 1.34
C PHE A 44 -11.14 19.68 1.70
N ILE A 45 -12.19 19.38 2.47
CA ILE A 45 -12.58 18.00 2.80
C ILE A 45 -13.00 17.24 1.54
N LEU A 46 -13.82 17.83 0.66
CA LEU A 46 -14.16 17.23 -0.65
C LEU A 46 -12.92 16.88 -1.46
N TRP A 47 -11.95 17.80 -1.56
CA TRP A 47 -10.70 17.60 -2.29
C TRP A 47 -9.85 16.47 -1.68
N ASN A 48 -9.78 16.36 -0.36
CA ASN A 48 -9.08 15.24 0.30
C ASN A 48 -9.82 13.90 0.09
N LEU A 49 -11.16 13.89 0.21
CA LEU A 49 -11.98 12.69 0.00
C LEU A 49 -11.85 12.17 -1.44
N HIS A 50 -11.66 13.04 -2.43
CA HIS A 50 -11.41 12.64 -3.82
C HIS A 50 -10.21 11.70 -3.96
N PHE A 51 -9.12 11.93 -3.22
CA PHE A 51 -7.93 11.06 -3.26
C PHE A 51 -8.01 9.88 -2.27
N ILE A 52 -8.61 10.08 -1.10
CA ILE A 52 -8.70 9.04 -0.05
C ILE A 52 -9.68 7.94 -0.46
N CYS A 53 -10.83 8.30 -1.04
CA CYS A 53 -11.90 7.35 -1.35
C CYS A 53 -11.83 6.84 -2.80
N ALA A 54 -10.78 7.19 -3.55
CA ALA A 54 -10.60 6.81 -4.95
C ALA A 54 -10.67 5.29 -5.20
N ARG A 55 -10.29 4.47 -4.21
CA ARG A 55 -10.32 3.00 -4.28
C ARG A 55 -11.49 2.37 -3.50
N ASP A 56 -12.47 3.16 -3.05
CA ASP A 56 -13.70 2.66 -2.42
C ASP A 56 -14.85 2.63 -3.46
N PRO A 57 -15.26 1.45 -3.96
CA PRO A 57 -16.32 1.33 -4.98
C PRO A 57 -17.70 1.75 -4.49
N THR A 58 -17.85 1.99 -3.18
CA THR A 58 -19.09 2.48 -2.56
C THR A 58 -19.10 4.01 -2.41
N SER A 59 -18.03 4.68 -2.83
CA SER A 59 -17.83 6.14 -2.79
C SER A 59 -18.30 6.84 -4.06
N PHE A 60 -18.77 8.09 -3.90
CA PHE A 60 -18.97 9.02 -5.02
C PHE A 60 -17.66 9.40 -5.72
N PHE A 61 -16.52 9.25 -5.03
CA PHE A 61 -15.20 9.62 -5.52
C PHE A 61 -14.41 8.48 -6.17
N PHE A 62 -15.04 7.32 -6.38
CA PHE A 62 -14.39 6.15 -6.96
C PHE A 62 -13.79 6.44 -8.33
N ASP A 63 -12.50 6.17 -8.50
CA ASP A 63 -11.77 6.29 -9.76
C ASP A 63 -11.33 4.89 -10.20
N ALA A 64 -12.04 4.31 -11.16
CA ALA A 64 -11.72 2.99 -11.69
C ALA A 64 -10.31 2.90 -12.29
N GLY A 65 -9.77 4.00 -12.85
CA GLY A 65 -8.42 4.03 -13.41
C GLY A 65 -7.34 3.78 -12.35
N ARG A 66 -7.58 4.29 -11.14
CA ARG A 66 -6.69 4.14 -9.98
C ARG A 66 -7.04 2.97 -9.07
N ALA A 67 -8.31 2.62 -8.96
CA ALA A 67 -8.78 1.58 -8.05
C ALA A 67 -8.33 0.18 -8.46
N TYR A 68 -8.38 -0.13 -9.76
CA TYR A 68 -8.02 -1.44 -10.31
C TYR A 68 -6.52 -1.58 -10.66
N GLU A 69 -5.64 -0.68 -10.21
CA GLU A 69 -4.18 -0.86 -10.29
C GLU A 69 -3.76 -2.14 -9.55
N LYS A 70 -3.07 -3.05 -10.25
CA LYS A 70 -2.70 -4.38 -9.76
C LYS A 70 -1.23 -4.41 -9.33
N GLU A 71 -0.94 -4.21 -8.04
CA GLU A 71 0.43 -4.25 -7.51
C GLU A 71 0.77 -5.62 -6.92
N TYR A 72 0.00 -6.05 -5.92
CA TYR A 72 0.16 -7.32 -5.23
C TYR A 72 -0.39 -8.49 -6.04
N SER A 73 -1.46 -8.27 -6.82
CA SER A 73 -1.96 -9.29 -7.76
C SER A 73 -0.91 -9.67 -8.81
N LEU A 74 -0.17 -8.73 -9.40
CA LEU A 74 0.89 -9.06 -10.38
C LEU A 74 2.04 -9.84 -9.73
N LYS A 75 2.45 -9.48 -8.51
CA LYS A 75 3.41 -10.28 -7.73
C LYS A 75 2.94 -11.72 -7.55
N ARG A 76 1.69 -11.91 -7.10
CA ARG A 76 1.15 -13.24 -6.78
C ARG A 76 0.91 -14.11 -8.02
N ILE A 77 0.64 -13.50 -9.18
CA ILE A 77 0.64 -14.19 -10.48
C ILE A 77 2.02 -14.77 -10.79
N GLU A 78 3.09 -13.96 -10.70
CA GLU A 78 4.44 -14.44 -11.00
C GLU A 78 4.94 -15.50 -10.00
N GLU A 79 4.59 -15.38 -8.71
CA GLU A 79 4.86 -16.42 -7.71
C GLU A 79 4.17 -17.75 -8.05
N ALA A 80 2.96 -17.69 -8.63
CA ALA A 80 2.27 -18.86 -9.13
C ALA A 80 2.95 -19.44 -10.38
N GLU A 81 3.30 -18.61 -11.37
CA GLU A 81 3.97 -19.03 -12.61
C GLU A 81 5.29 -19.77 -12.32
N ARG A 82 6.12 -19.24 -11.42
CA ARG A 82 7.35 -19.92 -10.99
C ARG A 82 7.06 -21.25 -10.30
N CYS A 83 6.01 -21.33 -9.48
CA CYS A 83 5.58 -22.58 -8.84
C CYS A 83 5.15 -23.65 -9.85
N LEU A 84 4.59 -23.26 -11.01
CA LEU A 84 4.28 -24.18 -12.11
C LEU A 84 5.54 -24.62 -12.86
N GLN A 85 6.48 -23.70 -13.09
CA GLN A 85 7.77 -24.00 -13.75
C GLN A 85 8.61 -24.98 -12.91
N ASP A 86 8.63 -24.79 -11.59
CA ASP A 86 9.32 -25.66 -10.61
C ASP A 86 8.53 -26.92 -10.21
N ALA A 87 7.41 -27.25 -10.87
CA ALA A 87 6.56 -28.39 -10.50
C ALA A 87 7.31 -29.74 -10.42
N ASN A 88 8.32 -29.95 -11.26
CA ASN A 88 9.18 -31.14 -11.24
C ASN A 88 10.05 -31.26 -9.97
N ARG A 89 10.35 -30.14 -9.30
CA ARG A 89 11.12 -30.09 -8.04
C ARG A 89 10.23 -30.16 -6.80
N LEU A 90 9.00 -29.66 -6.90
CA LEU A 90 8.02 -29.68 -5.81
C LEU A 90 7.36 -31.06 -5.68
N GLY A 91 6.92 -31.64 -6.79
CA GLY A 91 6.23 -32.93 -6.84
C GLY A 91 4.95 -33.00 -6.00
N ARG A 92 4.52 -34.24 -5.72
CA ARG A 92 3.45 -34.53 -4.77
C ARG A 92 4.04 -34.67 -3.35
N PRO A 93 3.33 -34.25 -2.28
CA PRO A 93 3.84 -34.37 -0.93
C PRO A 93 3.95 -35.83 -0.49
N GLU A 94 5.10 -36.17 0.09
CA GLU A 94 5.25 -37.39 0.89
C GLU A 94 4.41 -37.25 2.16
N ARG A 95 3.27 -37.95 2.23
CA ARG A 95 2.51 -38.16 3.47
C ARG A 95 2.77 -39.55 4.02
N SER A 96 2.72 -39.68 5.35
CA SER A 96 2.75 -41.00 5.99
C SER A 96 1.48 -41.79 5.67
N ALA A 97 1.58 -43.11 5.57
CA ALA A 97 0.41 -43.96 5.33
C ALA A 97 -0.63 -43.77 6.45
N GLY A 98 -1.85 -43.37 6.09
CA GLY A 98 -2.92 -43.05 7.04
C GLY A 98 -2.92 -41.62 7.61
N GLN A 99 -1.99 -40.75 7.20
CA GLN A 99 -2.00 -39.33 7.59
C GLN A 99 -3.17 -38.59 6.92
N VAL A 100 -4.16 -38.20 7.72
CA VAL A 100 -5.31 -37.39 7.27
C VAL A 100 -4.86 -35.92 7.12
N PRO A 101 -5.14 -35.25 5.99
CA PRO A 101 -4.86 -33.82 5.82
C PRO A 101 -5.84 -32.97 6.65
N LYS A 102 -5.43 -31.77 7.10
CA LYS A 102 -6.34 -30.84 7.80
C LYS A 102 -7.35 -30.21 6.85
N LEU A 103 -6.90 -29.86 5.64
CA LEU A 103 -7.70 -29.17 4.64
C LEU A 103 -7.64 -29.89 3.29
N CYS A 104 -8.79 -30.33 2.78
CA CYS A 104 -8.91 -30.67 1.36
C CYS A 104 -9.25 -29.41 0.56
N VAL A 105 -8.56 -29.15 -0.54
CA VAL A 105 -8.78 -28.02 -1.44
C VAL A 105 -9.29 -28.55 -2.76
N GLY A 106 -10.58 -28.37 -3.02
CA GLY A 106 -11.22 -28.67 -4.30
C GLY A 106 -11.14 -27.49 -5.25
N VAL A 107 -10.54 -27.69 -6.43
CA VAL A 107 -10.61 -26.77 -7.57
C VAL A 107 -11.28 -27.48 -8.76
N ALA A 108 -12.35 -26.90 -9.31
CA ALA A 108 -13.01 -27.39 -10.52
C ALA A 108 -12.60 -26.55 -11.73
N THR A 109 -11.99 -27.17 -12.74
CA THR A 109 -11.44 -26.43 -13.89
C THR A 109 -12.53 -26.05 -14.90
N VAL A 110 -12.37 -24.90 -15.58
CA VAL A 110 -13.31 -24.45 -16.61
C VAL A 110 -12.59 -24.23 -17.94
N ALA A 111 -12.97 -25.03 -18.95
CA ALA A 111 -12.42 -24.98 -20.30
C ALA A 111 -12.80 -23.68 -21.03
N ARG A 112 -11.95 -22.65 -20.91
CA ARG A 112 -12.11 -21.37 -21.63
C ARG A 112 -11.49 -21.46 -23.02
N ARG A 113 -11.96 -20.63 -23.97
CA ARG A 113 -11.35 -20.51 -25.33
C ARG A 113 -10.10 -19.62 -25.38
N GLY A 114 -9.75 -18.97 -24.26
CA GLY A 114 -8.58 -18.10 -24.12
C GLY A 114 -7.70 -18.54 -22.95
N GLU A 115 -7.29 -17.58 -22.12
CA GLU A 115 -6.48 -17.82 -20.92
C GLU A 115 -7.10 -18.87 -19.98
N GLN A 116 -6.25 -19.75 -19.42
CA GLN A 116 -6.64 -20.75 -18.42
C GLN A 116 -6.07 -20.32 -17.06
N TYR A 117 -6.91 -19.74 -16.20
CA TYR A 117 -6.45 -19.21 -14.91
C TYR A 117 -6.11 -20.29 -13.87
N VAL A 118 -6.52 -21.55 -14.11
CA VAL A 118 -6.35 -22.67 -13.15
C VAL A 118 -4.90 -22.91 -12.73
N GLY A 119 -3.94 -22.67 -13.63
CA GLY A 119 -2.52 -22.74 -13.29
C GLY A 119 -2.13 -21.68 -12.26
N LEU A 120 -2.61 -20.44 -12.40
CA LEU A 120 -2.34 -19.36 -11.46
C LEU A 120 -3.03 -19.59 -10.11
N THR A 121 -4.24 -20.17 -10.13
CA THR A 121 -4.94 -20.64 -8.93
C THR A 121 -4.10 -21.68 -8.19
N VAL A 122 -3.77 -22.80 -8.83
CA VAL A 122 -2.98 -23.90 -8.22
C VAL A 122 -1.59 -23.43 -7.80
N GLY A 123 -0.90 -22.69 -8.65
CA GLY A 123 0.42 -22.14 -8.35
C GLY A 123 0.39 -21.20 -7.14
N SER A 124 -0.58 -20.29 -7.04
CA SER A 124 -0.66 -19.36 -5.89
C SER A 124 -1.03 -20.05 -4.58
N LEU A 125 -1.84 -21.11 -4.64
CA LEU A 125 -2.18 -21.91 -3.45
C LEU A 125 -0.96 -22.67 -2.89
N LEU A 126 -0.02 -23.07 -3.74
CA LEU A 126 1.17 -23.84 -3.36
C LEU A 126 2.41 -22.96 -3.13
N ALA A 127 2.50 -21.81 -3.81
CA ALA A 127 3.64 -20.89 -3.77
C ALA A 127 3.85 -20.28 -2.37
N GLY A 128 4.89 -20.76 -1.69
CA GLY A 128 5.32 -20.31 -0.37
C GLY A 128 4.86 -21.18 0.81
N LEU A 129 4.16 -22.30 0.56
CA LEU A 129 3.89 -23.28 1.62
C LEU A 129 5.18 -23.98 2.07
N SER A 130 5.37 -24.13 3.38
CA SER A 130 6.37 -25.05 3.93
C SER A 130 6.02 -26.51 3.64
N LYS A 131 6.99 -27.43 3.79
CA LYS A 131 6.76 -28.87 3.59
C LYS A 131 5.64 -29.42 4.48
N THR A 132 5.56 -28.95 5.72
CA THR A 132 4.51 -29.32 6.69
C THR A 132 3.13 -28.79 6.30
N GLU A 133 3.02 -27.54 5.87
CA GLU A 133 1.74 -26.98 5.39
C GLU A 133 1.29 -27.68 4.09
N ARG A 134 2.23 -28.02 3.19
CA ARG A 134 1.93 -28.77 1.96
C ARG A 134 1.47 -30.21 2.25
N GLN A 135 1.86 -30.81 3.37
CA GLN A 135 1.34 -32.10 3.85
C GLN A 135 -0.07 -31.95 4.45
N ASP A 136 -0.32 -30.90 5.24
CA ASP A 136 -1.65 -30.62 5.83
C ASP A 136 -2.73 -30.24 4.79
N VAL A 137 -2.32 -29.70 3.63
CA VAL A 137 -3.20 -29.39 2.49
C VAL A 137 -3.25 -30.57 1.51
N PHE A 138 -4.44 -31.00 1.10
CA PHE A 138 -4.67 -31.99 0.04
C PHE A 138 -5.36 -31.33 -1.17
N LEU A 139 -4.66 -31.18 -2.29
CA LEU A 139 -5.17 -30.53 -3.50
C LEU A 139 -5.87 -31.56 -4.41
N ASN A 140 -7.17 -31.39 -4.61
CA ASN A 140 -8.03 -32.23 -5.43
C ASN A 140 -8.53 -31.41 -6.64
N LEU A 141 -8.01 -31.73 -7.83
CA LEU A 141 -8.25 -30.97 -9.06
C LEU A 141 -9.20 -31.74 -9.98
N LEU A 142 -10.43 -31.25 -10.15
CA LEU A 142 -11.41 -31.83 -11.08
C LEU A 142 -11.24 -31.24 -12.48
N ILE A 143 -10.81 -32.07 -13.43
CA ILE A 143 -10.86 -31.74 -14.87
C ILE A 143 -12.31 -31.87 -15.33
N ALA A 144 -13.05 -30.77 -15.26
CA ALA A 144 -14.51 -30.78 -15.41
C ALA A 144 -14.94 -30.78 -16.89
N HIS A 145 -14.56 -31.81 -17.65
CA HIS A 145 -14.96 -31.99 -19.05
C HIS A 145 -15.18 -33.48 -19.36
N THR A 146 -16.27 -33.84 -20.06
CA THR A 146 -16.59 -35.27 -20.33
C THR A 146 -15.63 -35.96 -21.30
N MET A 147 -14.76 -35.19 -21.96
CA MET A 147 -13.59 -35.66 -22.69
C MET A 147 -12.37 -34.86 -22.19
N PRO A 148 -11.62 -35.35 -21.17
CA PRO A 148 -10.52 -34.60 -20.55
C PRO A 148 -9.48 -34.08 -21.53
N SER A 149 -9.19 -34.83 -22.60
CA SER A 149 -8.27 -34.46 -23.68
C SER A 149 -8.68 -33.22 -24.49
N GLN A 150 -9.89 -32.71 -24.33
CA GLN A 150 -10.36 -31.45 -24.93
C GLN A 150 -10.28 -30.26 -23.96
N HIS A 151 -10.03 -30.49 -22.66
CA HIS A 151 -9.82 -29.43 -21.69
C HIS A 151 -8.37 -28.91 -21.80
N PRO A 152 -8.10 -27.63 -22.12
CA PRO A 152 -6.73 -27.19 -22.44
C PRO A 152 -5.70 -27.48 -21.33
N ALA A 153 -6.07 -27.24 -20.06
CA ALA A 153 -5.21 -27.55 -18.92
C ALA A 153 -4.84 -29.05 -18.77
N PHE A 154 -5.56 -30.00 -19.36
CA PHE A 154 -5.25 -31.43 -19.22
C PHE A 154 -3.93 -31.83 -19.89
N ALA A 155 -3.44 -31.03 -20.86
CA ALA A 155 -2.13 -31.24 -21.50
C ALA A 155 -0.96 -30.63 -20.72
N GLU A 156 -1.21 -29.92 -19.61
CA GLU A 156 -0.19 -29.20 -18.84
C GLU A 156 0.59 -30.13 -17.90
N LYS A 157 1.92 -30.10 -17.98
CA LYS A 157 2.80 -30.99 -17.21
C LYS A 157 2.62 -30.89 -15.69
N TRP A 158 2.24 -29.72 -15.18
CA TRP A 158 2.05 -29.50 -13.75
C TRP A 158 0.80 -30.19 -13.19
N VAL A 159 -0.19 -30.54 -14.04
CA VAL A 159 -1.47 -31.15 -13.64
C VAL A 159 -1.31 -32.59 -13.14
N GLU A 160 -0.30 -33.31 -13.61
CA GLU A 160 0.04 -34.63 -13.07
C GLU A 160 0.94 -34.56 -11.81
N LEU A 161 1.66 -33.44 -11.63
CA LEU A 161 2.74 -33.31 -10.64
C LEU A 161 2.32 -32.65 -9.33
N LEU A 162 1.55 -31.55 -9.40
CA LEU A 162 1.23 -30.71 -8.24
C LEU A 162 -0.02 -31.15 -7.43
N PRO A 163 -1.12 -31.61 -8.04
CA PRO A 163 -2.29 -32.10 -7.31
C PRO A 163 -2.01 -33.42 -6.57
N ASP A 164 -2.66 -33.59 -5.43
CA ASP A 164 -2.68 -34.86 -4.69
C ASP A 164 -3.60 -35.88 -5.36
N ARG A 165 -4.71 -35.39 -5.92
CA ARG A 165 -5.64 -36.16 -6.75
C ARG A 165 -6.00 -35.36 -7.99
N LEU A 166 -5.79 -35.96 -9.16
CA LEU A 166 -6.41 -35.53 -10.41
C LEU A 166 -7.74 -36.30 -10.54
N LEU A 167 -8.85 -35.57 -10.55
CA LEU A 167 -10.20 -36.12 -10.57
C LEU A 167 -10.84 -35.93 -11.95
N GLN A 168 -11.57 -36.94 -12.39
CA GLN A 168 -12.41 -36.95 -13.57
C GLN A 168 -13.82 -37.40 -13.15
N TYR A 169 -14.82 -37.31 -14.05
CA TYR A 169 -16.12 -37.92 -13.80
C TYR A 169 -16.01 -39.46 -13.76
N LYS A 170 -16.98 -40.12 -13.12
CA LYS A 170 -17.09 -41.58 -13.13
C LYS A 170 -17.70 -42.06 -14.44
N ASP A 171 -17.29 -43.22 -14.93
CA ASP A 171 -17.83 -43.89 -16.13
C ASP A 171 -19.24 -44.48 -15.93
N ASP A 172 -20.16 -43.73 -15.30
CA ASP A 172 -21.60 -44.01 -15.35
C ASP A 172 -22.18 -43.41 -16.64
N ALA A 173 -22.66 -44.28 -17.53
CA ALA A 173 -23.15 -43.87 -18.85
C ALA A 173 -24.32 -42.88 -18.78
N ALA A 174 -25.24 -43.05 -17.82
CA ALA A 174 -26.40 -42.16 -17.67
C ALA A 174 -26.01 -40.75 -17.19
N THR A 175 -25.10 -40.67 -16.22
CA THR A 175 -24.57 -39.38 -15.73
C THR A 175 -23.69 -38.71 -16.76
N MET A 176 -22.81 -39.45 -17.44
CA MET A 176 -21.93 -38.90 -18.48
C MET A 176 -22.72 -38.31 -19.66
N GLU A 177 -23.79 -38.98 -20.11
CA GLU A 177 -24.64 -38.46 -21.19
C GLU A 177 -25.38 -37.18 -20.76
N ARG A 178 -25.83 -37.11 -19.50
CA ARG A 178 -26.45 -35.89 -18.94
C ARG A 178 -25.46 -34.72 -18.88
N ILE A 179 -24.20 -34.95 -18.52
CA ILE A 179 -23.17 -33.89 -18.50
C ILE A 179 -22.80 -33.46 -19.92
N ARG A 180 -22.62 -34.42 -20.86
CA ARG A 180 -22.38 -34.11 -22.29
C ARG A 180 -23.47 -33.22 -22.87
N LYS A 181 -24.72 -33.49 -22.52
CA LYS A 181 -25.85 -32.64 -22.92
C LYS A 181 -25.71 -31.22 -22.37
N TRP A 182 -25.39 -31.04 -21.08
CA TRP A 182 -25.15 -29.70 -20.52
C TRP A 182 -23.95 -28.98 -21.15
N GLU A 183 -22.89 -29.69 -21.51
CA GLU A 183 -21.73 -29.14 -22.24
C GLU A 183 -22.12 -28.70 -23.67
N THR A 184 -22.93 -29.49 -24.37
CA THR A 184 -23.32 -29.26 -25.77
C THR A 184 -24.42 -28.20 -25.92
N ASP A 185 -25.43 -28.22 -25.06
CA ASP A 185 -26.55 -27.27 -25.03
C ASP A 185 -26.13 -25.89 -24.46
N GLY A 186 -24.88 -25.72 -24.03
CA GLY A 186 -24.37 -24.50 -23.38
C GLY A 186 -24.91 -24.27 -21.95
N TRP A 187 -25.56 -25.27 -21.36
CA TRP A 187 -26.27 -25.20 -20.08
C TRP A 187 -25.34 -25.38 -18.86
N TYR A 188 -24.37 -24.48 -18.71
CA TYR A 188 -23.30 -24.56 -17.69
C TYR A 188 -23.78 -24.50 -16.22
N ARG A 189 -25.03 -24.13 -15.92
CA ARG A 189 -25.53 -23.99 -14.54
C ARG A 189 -25.63 -25.33 -13.81
N ASN A 190 -26.43 -26.27 -14.31
CA ASN A 190 -26.64 -27.56 -13.67
C ASN A 190 -25.34 -28.39 -13.66
N LYS A 191 -24.50 -28.22 -14.69
CA LYS A 191 -23.13 -28.75 -14.72
C LYS A 191 -22.28 -28.19 -13.57
N THR A 192 -22.19 -26.87 -13.40
CA THR A 192 -21.35 -26.29 -12.31
C THR A 192 -21.85 -26.66 -10.91
N ILE A 193 -23.16 -26.84 -10.70
CA ILE A 193 -23.69 -27.39 -9.43
C ILE A 193 -23.28 -28.86 -9.24
N TYR A 194 -23.35 -29.68 -10.30
CA TYR A 194 -22.88 -31.07 -10.27
C TYR A 194 -21.37 -31.15 -9.98
N ASP A 195 -20.55 -30.38 -10.71
CA ASP A 195 -19.10 -30.35 -10.55
C ASP A 195 -18.70 -29.97 -9.11
N TYR A 196 -19.35 -28.95 -8.56
CA TYR A 196 -19.13 -28.48 -7.19
C TYR A 196 -19.50 -29.53 -6.15
N THR A 197 -20.67 -30.16 -6.26
CA THR A 197 -21.15 -31.17 -5.30
C THR A 197 -20.36 -32.49 -5.40
N TYR A 198 -20.00 -32.91 -6.61
CA TYR A 198 -19.16 -34.09 -6.88
C TYR A 198 -17.74 -33.91 -6.31
N LEU A 199 -17.16 -32.72 -6.44
CA LEU A 199 -15.84 -32.39 -5.91
C LEU A 199 -15.85 -32.20 -4.40
N LEU A 200 -16.88 -31.54 -3.84
CA LEU A 200 -17.08 -31.39 -2.39
C LEU A 200 -17.22 -32.76 -1.70
N GLY A 201 -17.98 -33.69 -2.29
CA GLY A 201 -18.05 -35.09 -1.85
C GLY A 201 -16.70 -35.80 -1.90
N ASN A 202 -15.98 -35.71 -3.04
CA ASN A 202 -14.64 -36.30 -3.17
C ASN A 202 -13.62 -35.75 -2.16
N CYS A 203 -13.74 -34.47 -1.78
CA CYS A 203 -12.92 -33.88 -0.73
C CYS A 203 -13.37 -34.31 0.68
N TYR A 204 -14.67 -34.44 0.93
CA TYR A 204 -15.18 -35.03 2.18
C TYR A 204 -14.63 -36.44 2.39
N ASP A 205 -14.55 -37.26 1.33
CA ASP A 205 -14.02 -38.63 1.38
C ASP A 205 -12.51 -38.72 1.74
N THR A 206 -11.76 -37.60 1.75
CA THR A 206 -10.35 -37.59 2.21
C THR A 206 -10.19 -37.70 3.74
N GLY A 207 -11.28 -37.58 4.50
CA GLY A 207 -11.24 -37.51 5.96
C GLY A 207 -10.93 -36.12 6.55
N ALA A 208 -10.58 -35.13 5.71
CA ALA A 208 -10.17 -33.80 6.16
C ALA A 208 -11.18 -33.10 7.09
N GLU A 209 -10.65 -32.36 8.07
CA GLU A 209 -11.40 -31.57 9.07
C GLU A 209 -12.15 -30.39 8.43
N TYR A 210 -11.54 -29.79 7.40
CA TYR A 210 -12.12 -28.72 6.60
C TYR A 210 -12.03 -29.04 5.10
N VAL A 211 -12.95 -28.49 4.32
CA VAL A 211 -12.90 -28.53 2.85
C VAL A 211 -12.98 -27.11 2.30
N ALA A 212 -11.91 -26.65 1.65
CA ALA A 212 -11.94 -25.48 0.80
C ALA A 212 -12.48 -25.86 -0.58
N MET A 213 -13.43 -25.07 -1.09
CA MET A 213 -13.93 -25.13 -2.46
C MET A 213 -13.64 -23.80 -3.15
N LEU A 214 -12.87 -23.83 -4.22
CA LEU A 214 -12.32 -22.65 -4.90
C LEU A 214 -12.68 -22.64 -6.39
N GLU A 215 -12.89 -21.45 -6.95
CA GLU A 215 -13.00 -21.25 -8.40
C GLU A 215 -11.61 -21.19 -9.05
N ASP A 216 -11.52 -21.60 -10.31
CA ASP A 216 -10.24 -21.78 -11.02
C ASP A 216 -9.61 -20.49 -11.54
N ASP A 217 -10.23 -19.34 -11.30
CA ASP A 217 -9.73 -18.00 -11.63
C ASP A 217 -9.51 -17.12 -10.39
N THR A 218 -8.86 -17.70 -9.39
CA THR A 218 -8.55 -17.05 -8.10
C THR A 218 -7.05 -17.01 -7.81
N LEU A 219 -6.66 -16.14 -6.89
CA LEU A 219 -5.26 -15.87 -6.57
C LEU A 219 -5.09 -15.72 -5.06
N ALA A 220 -4.42 -16.68 -4.41
CA ALA A 220 -4.28 -16.70 -2.96
C ALA A 220 -3.17 -15.76 -2.47
N VAL A 221 -3.33 -15.16 -1.28
CA VAL A 221 -2.27 -14.34 -0.64
C VAL A 221 -1.04 -15.18 -0.25
N GLU A 222 0.13 -14.53 -0.17
CA GLU A 222 1.34 -15.06 0.46
C GLU A 222 1.01 -15.46 1.91
N GLY A 223 1.12 -16.76 2.23
CA GLY A 223 0.75 -17.31 3.55
C GLY A 223 -0.76 -17.41 3.80
N TRP A 224 -1.56 -17.72 2.78
CA TRP A 224 -3.02 -17.87 2.92
C TRP A 224 -3.43 -18.99 3.90
N PHE A 225 -2.77 -20.16 3.85
CA PHE A 225 -3.16 -21.35 4.62
C PHE A 225 -3.15 -21.13 6.14
N PRO A 226 -2.04 -20.70 6.78
CA PRO A 226 -2.03 -20.49 8.23
C PRO A 226 -2.96 -19.36 8.67
N ARG A 227 -3.19 -18.34 7.83
CA ARG A 227 -4.21 -17.30 8.09
C ARG A 227 -5.63 -17.86 8.04
N ALA A 228 -5.92 -18.74 7.09
CA ALA A 228 -7.21 -19.41 7.02
C ALA A 228 -7.44 -20.32 8.24
N MET A 229 -6.43 -21.09 8.67
CA MET A 229 -6.54 -21.92 9.88
C MET A 229 -6.78 -21.07 11.15
N ALA A 230 -6.04 -19.96 11.33
CA ALA A 230 -6.26 -19.05 12.45
C ALA A 230 -7.65 -18.37 12.42
N ALA A 231 -8.18 -18.07 11.23
CA ALA A 231 -9.54 -17.56 11.09
C ALA A 231 -10.60 -18.62 11.46
N LEU A 232 -10.39 -19.90 11.12
CA LEU A 232 -11.29 -21.01 11.51
C LEU A 232 -11.26 -21.24 13.03
N GLU A 233 -10.10 -21.21 13.66
CA GLU A 233 -9.98 -21.28 15.13
C GLU A 233 -10.72 -20.12 15.82
N GLY A 234 -10.65 -18.92 15.24
CA GLY A 234 -11.46 -17.78 15.67
C GLY A 234 -12.97 -18.02 15.51
N VAL A 235 -13.40 -18.64 14.41
CA VAL A 235 -14.82 -18.98 14.17
C VAL A 235 -15.31 -19.98 15.20
N ASP A 236 -14.59 -21.09 15.41
CA ASP A 236 -14.98 -22.10 16.40
C ASP A 236 -14.96 -21.54 17.83
N THR A 237 -14.01 -20.65 18.15
CA THR A 237 -14.00 -19.91 19.41
C THR A 237 -15.22 -19.01 19.58
N ASN A 238 -15.69 -18.35 18.52
CA ASN A 238 -16.93 -17.58 18.57
C ASN A 238 -18.15 -18.49 18.73
N MET A 239 -18.25 -19.56 17.94
CA MET A 239 -19.38 -20.51 17.96
C MET A 239 -19.51 -21.23 19.31
N ARG A 240 -18.41 -21.50 20.02
CA ARG A 240 -18.41 -22.03 21.40
C ARG A 240 -19.13 -21.14 22.41
N THR A 241 -19.29 -19.83 22.13
CA THR A 241 -20.05 -18.88 22.98
C THR A 241 -21.51 -18.70 22.55
N ARG A 242 -21.92 -19.32 21.43
CA ARG A 242 -23.31 -19.28 20.92
C ARG A 242 -24.12 -20.49 21.39
N SER A 243 -25.39 -20.54 20.99
CA SER A 243 -26.24 -21.71 21.23
C SER A 243 -25.69 -22.93 20.51
N ARG A 244 -25.68 -24.10 21.16
CA ARG A 244 -25.32 -25.39 20.53
C ARG A 244 -26.21 -25.80 19.36
N ALA A 245 -27.36 -25.14 19.19
CA ALA A 245 -28.25 -25.34 18.03
C ALA A 245 -27.86 -24.48 16.81
N GLU A 246 -27.02 -23.46 16.97
CA GLU A 246 -26.59 -22.61 15.86
C GLU A 246 -25.48 -23.29 15.06
N LYS A 247 -25.72 -23.53 13.77
CA LYS A 247 -24.74 -24.06 12.83
C LYS A 247 -24.15 -22.93 11.98
N TRP A 248 -22.92 -23.14 11.49
CA TRP A 248 -22.31 -22.32 10.46
C TRP A 248 -21.94 -23.17 9.25
N ILE A 249 -22.00 -22.57 8.06
CA ILE A 249 -21.81 -23.30 6.79
C ILE A 249 -20.40 -23.13 6.19
N TYR A 250 -19.85 -21.91 6.17
CA TYR A 250 -18.49 -21.68 5.65
C TYR A 250 -17.84 -20.41 6.20
N LEU A 251 -16.51 -20.36 6.05
CA LEU A 251 -15.68 -19.17 6.07
C LEU A 251 -15.40 -18.74 4.62
N ARG A 252 -15.86 -17.54 4.24
CA ARG A 252 -15.66 -16.93 2.93
C ARG A 252 -14.27 -16.31 2.84
N LEU A 253 -13.51 -16.68 1.82
CA LEU A 253 -12.13 -16.24 1.59
C LEU A 253 -12.00 -15.05 0.62
N PHE A 254 -13.05 -14.77 -0.16
CA PHE A 254 -13.15 -13.66 -1.11
C PHE A 254 -14.51 -12.97 -1.00
N TYR A 255 -14.54 -11.64 -1.11
CA TYR A 255 -15.77 -10.87 -1.29
C TYR A 255 -15.49 -9.62 -2.13
N ALA A 256 -16.43 -9.25 -3.00
CA ALA A 256 -16.33 -8.01 -3.77
C ALA A 256 -16.73 -6.81 -2.89
N ASP A 257 -15.87 -5.77 -2.82
CA ASP A 257 -16.13 -4.59 -1.98
C ASP A 257 -17.31 -3.75 -2.50
N GLU A 258 -17.60 -3.79 -3.82
CA GLU A 258 -18.67 -3.02 -4.48
C GLU A 258 -20.07 -3.32 -3.92
N LEU A 259 -20.31 -4.55 -3.49
CA LEU A 259 -21.60 -5.01 -2.96
C LEU A 259 -21.82 -4.64 -1.48
N LEU A 260 -20.81 -4.07 -0.83
CA LEU A 260 -20.86 -3.70 0.58
C LEU A 260 -21.28 -2.23 0.80
N GLY A 261 -21.95 -1.62 -0.18
CA GLY A 261 -22.38 -0.23 -0.19
C GLY A 261 -23.62 0.13 0.63
N TRP A 262 -24.19 1.30 0.35
CA TRP A 262 -25.33 1.87 1.07
C TRP A 262 -26.65 1.16 0.69
N ASN A 263 -26.95 0.09 1.41
CA ASN A 263 -28.04 -0.82 1.08
C ASN A 263 -29.43 -0.20 1.24
N SER A 264 -30.28 -0.36 0.21
CA SER A 264 -31.59 0.31 0.13
C SER A 264 -32.54 -0.11 1.26
N GLU A 265 -32.48 -1.38 1.67
CA GLU A 265 -33.36 -1.96 2.70
C GLU A 265 -33.07 -1.39 4.10
N ALA A 266 -31.92 -0.72 4.27
CA ALA A 266 -31.52 -0.07 5.51
C ALA A 266 -31.82 1.45 5.55
N TRP A 267 -32.41 2.03 4.50
CA TRP A 267 -32.71 3.48 4.45
C TRP A 267 -33.44 4.04 5.68
N PRO A 268 -34.40 3.35 6.34
CA PRO A 268 -35.08 3.89 7.52
C PRO A 268 -34.13 4.02 8.71
N ARG A 269 -33.14 3.13 8.83
CA ARG A 269 -32.12 3.18 9.89
C ARG A 269 -31.13 4.30 9.62
N TYR A 270 -30.69 4.47 8.37
CA TYR A 270 -29.82 5.56 7.96
C TYR A 270 -30.48 6.92 8.24
N LEU A 271 -31.74 7.11 7.81
CA LEU A 271 -32.49 8.34 8.09
C LEU A 271 -32.68 8.57 9.60
N LEU A 272 -33.05 7.54 10.37
CA LEU A 272 -33.22 7.66 11.82
C LEU A 272 -31.91 8.10 12.51
N VAL A 273 -30.77 7.51 12.15
CA VAL A 273 -29.46 7.90 12.70
C VAL A 273 -29.09 9.34 12.29
N SER A 274 -29.29 9.71 11.02
CA SER A 274 -29.08 11.10 10.56
C SER A 274 -29.95 12.11 11.31
N LEU A 275 -31.22 11.79 11.56
CA LEU A 275 -32.15 12.63 12.34
C LEU A 275 -31.77 12.70 13.82
N MET A 276 -31.31 11.60 14.43
CA MET A 276 -30.81 11.61 15.81
C MET A 276 -29.54 12.46 15.97
N ILE A 277 -28.58 12.34 15.05
CA ILE A 277 -27.37 13.18 15.02
C ILE A 277 -27.75 14.65 14.87
N TRP A 278 -28.64 14.96 13.92
CA TRP A 278 -29.14 16.31 13.69
C TRP A 278 -29.84 16.90 14.93
N ALA A 279 -30.74 16.14 15.56
CA ALA A 279 -31.44 16.56 16.76
C ALA A 279 -30.49 16.75 17.96
N ALA A 280 -29.50 15.87 18.12
CA ALA A 280 -28.51 15.96 19.19
C ALA A 280 -27.60 17.18 19.05
N VAL A 281 -27.09 17.45 17.84
CA VAL A 281 -26.26 18.63 17.55
C VAL A 281 -27.08 19.92 17.71
N THR A 282 -28.24 20.02 17.06
CA THR A 282 -29.11 21.21 17.14
C THR A 282 -29.63 21.45 18.56
N GLY A 283 -29.96 20.39 19.30
CA GLY A 283 -30.34 20.46 20.72
C GLY A 283 -29.21 20.95 21.62
N SER A 284 -27.98 20.47 21.40
CA SER A 284 -26.79 20.90 22.15
C SER A 284 -26.46 22.37 21.89
N ILE A 285 -26.56 22.83 20.64
CA ILE A 285 -26.38 24.24 20.27
C ILE A 285 -27.50 25.11 20.88
N MET A 286 -28.76 24.66 20.86
CA MET A 286 -29.87 25.38 21.50
C MET A 286 -29.77 25.40 23.03
N TRP A 287 -29.17 24.39 23.66
CA TRP A 287 -28.84 24.39 25.08
C TRP A 287 -27.72 25.40 25.39
N LEU A 288 -26.63 25.41 24.61
CA LEU A 288 -25.54 26.36 24.75
C LEU A 288 -26.01 27.81 24.58
N ARG A 289 -26.91 28.07 23.61
CA ARG A 289 -27.58 29.37 23.43
C ARG A 289 -28.21 29.90 24.71
N ARG A 290 -28.83 29.04 25.54
CA ARG A 290 -29.46 29.43 26.82
C ARG A 290 -28.46 29.85 27.89
N LYS A 291 -27.16 29.56 27.72
CA LYS A 291 -26.07 29.98 28.62
C LYS A 291 -25.41 31.31 28.20
N LEU A 292 -25.70 31.82 27.00
CA LEU A 292 -25.13 33.07 26.48
C LEU A 292 -25.92 34.30 26.96
N ARG A 293 -25.25 35.46 26.99
CA ARG A 293 -25.89 36.76 27.29
C ARG A 293 -26.88 37.17 26.18
N ARG A 294 -27.95 37.89 26.54
CA ARG A 294 -29.10 38.21 25.65
C ARG A 294 -28.74 38.99 24.38
N ASP A 295 -27.75 39.87 24.48
CA ASP A 295 -27.12 40.59 23.37
C ASP A 295 -26.49 39.65 22.33
N VAL A 296 -25.77 38.62 22.78
CA VAL A 296 -25.11 37.62 21.91
C VAL A 296 -26.10 36.57 21.37
N GLN A 297 -27.18 36.27 22.11
CA GLN A 297 -28.16 35.24 21.74
C GLN A 297 -28.78 35.44 20.35
N SER A 298 -28.95 36.68 19.88
CA SER A 298 -29.53 36.96 18.54
C SER A 298 -28.61 36.42 17.43
N THR A 299 -27.37 36.91 17.36
CA THR A 299 -26.36 36.48 16.39
C THR A 299 -26.09 34.98 16.46
N PHE A 300 -26.04 34.42 17.67
CA PHE A 300 -25.87 32.98 17.87
C PHE A 300 -27.07 32.16 17.34
N THR A 301 -28.29 32.72 17.33
CA THR A 301 -29.47 32.03 16.76
C THR A 301 -29.29 31.83 15.26
N SER A 302 -28.82 32.85 14.53
CA SER A 302 -28.59 32.77 13.08
C SER A 302 -27.48 31.77 12.73
N ILE A 303 -26.39 31.73 13.51
CA ILE A 303 -25.31 30.74 13.34
C ILE A 303 -25.82 29.32 13.67
N ALA A 304 -26.63 29.16 14.71
CA ALA A 304 -27.23 27.88 15.07
C ALA A 304 -28.20 27.36 13.99
N MET A 305 -29.00 28.24 13.38
CA MET A 305 -29.84 27.90 12.23
C MET A 305 -29.00 27.47 11.02
N ALA A 306 -27.95 28.23 10.67
CA ALA A 306 -27.03 27.85 9.59
C ALA A 306 -26.35 26.49 9.87
N THR A 307 -25.98 26.23 11.13
CA THR A 307 -25.39 24.93 11.52
C THR A 307 -26.41 23.79 11.37
N SER A 308 -27.63 23.99 11.88
CA SER A 308 -28.73 23.02 11.80
C SER A 308 -29.18 22.71 10.37
N PHE A 309 -29.31 23.72 9.50
CA PHE A 309 -29.95 23.56 8.19
C PHE A 309 -28.99 23.52 7.00
N VAL A 310 -27.70 23.85 7.20
CA VAL A 310 -26.67 23.80 6.13
C VAL A 310 -25.52 22.88 6.54
N VAL A 311 -24.84 23.17 7.65
CA VAL A 311 -23.60 22.45 8.04
C VAL A 311 -23.86 20.97 8.31
N VAL A 312 -24.82 20.65 9.18
CA VAL A 312 -25.08 19.25 9.55
C VAL A 312 -25.61 18.42 8.37
N PRO A 313 -26.61 18.86 7.58
CA PRO A 313 -27.03 18.14 6.37
C PRO A 313 -25.90 17.96 5.35
N ALA A 314 -25.04 18.95 5.15
CA ALA A 314 -23.90 18.85 4.24
C ALA A 314 -22.85 17.84 4.74
N CYS A 315 -22.53 17.84 6.03
CA CYS A 315 -21.61 16.86 6.62
C CYS A 315 -22.18 15.42 6.58
N ILE A 316 -23.50 15.26 6.74
CA ILE A 316 -24.17 13.98 6.53
C ILE A 316 -24.07 13.57 5.04
N GLY A 317 -24.25 14.51 4.10
CA GLY A 317 -24.01 14.29 2.68
C GLY A 317 -22.60 13.78 2.38
N LEU A 318 -21.56 14.42 2.93
CA LEU A 318 -20.17 13.97 2.81
C LEU A 318 -19.97 12.55 3.36
N PHE A 319 -20.59 12.20 4.48
CA PHE A 319 -20.47 10.87 5.09
C PHE A 319 -21.00 9.77 4.16
N PHE A 320 -22.11 10.01 3.44
CA PHE A 320 -22.59 9.09 2.41
C PHE A 320 -21.71 9.11 1.15
N MET A 321 -21.31 10.31 0.66
CA MET A 321 -20.46 10.47 -0.53
C MET A 321 -19.06 9.86 -0.37
N ALA A 322 -18.48 9.89 0.84
CA ALA A 322 -17.17 9.30 1.13
C ALA A 322 -17.12 7.79 0.90
N GLY A 323 -18.27 7.11 0.91
CA GLY A 323 -18.37 5.67 0.72
C GLY A 323 -18.35 4.90 2.03
N LYS A 324 -19.15 3.83 2.07
CA LYS A 324 -19.38 3.03 3.26
C LYS A 324 -18.15 2.24 3.68
N GLN A 325 -17.34 1.73 2.74
CA GLN A 325 -16.10 1.03 3.10
C GLN A 325 -15.04 1.98 3.69
N THR A 326 -15.05 3.26 3.30
CA THR A 326 -14.19 4.29 3.90
C THR A 326 -14.65 4.68 5.30
N VAL A 327 -15.93 4.97 5.51
CA VAL A 327 -16.44 5.50 6.80
C VAL A 327 -16.87 4.44 7.82
N MET A 328 -17.26 3.26 7.35
CA MET A 328 -17.68 2.10 8.16
C MET A 328 -17.18 0.78 7.53
N PRO A 329 -15.85 0.58 7.46
CA PRO A 329 -15.26 -0.68 6.98
C PRO A 329 -15.73 -1.89 7.80
N ILE A 330 -15.81 -3.06 7.17
CA ILE A 330 -15.82 -4.32 7.93
C ILE A 330 -14.50 -4.41 8.73
N ALA A 331 -14.62 -4.80 10.00
CA ALA A 331 -13.50 -4.99 10.92
C ALA A 331 -12.59 -6.14 10.49
N GLU A 332 -11.30 -6.03 10.79
CA GLU A 332 -10.30 -7.06 10.50
C GLU A 332 -10.43 -8.27 11.44
N GLY A 333 -9.90 -9.42 11.00
CA GLY A 333 -10.17 -10.72 11.60
C GLY A 333 -11.41 -11.38 10.98
N ILE A 334 -12.26 -11.99 11.80
CA ILE A 334 -13.48 -12.66 11.34
C ILE A 334 -14.73 -11.80 11.53
N SER A 335 -15.67 -11.89 10.59
CA SER A 335 -16.97 -11.20 10.66
C SER A 335 -18.10 -12.09 10.14
N VAL A 336 -19.32 -11.85 10.63
CA VAL A 336 -20.54 -12.52 10.12
C VAL A 336 -21.00 -11.82 8.85
N MET A 337 -21.20 -12.58 7.77
CA MET A 337 -21.62 -12.09 6.45
C MET A 337 -22.87 -12.86 5.96
N ASN A 338 -23.93 -12.85 6.78
CA ASN A 338 -25.21 -13.48 6.46
C ASN A 338 -26.02 -12.73 5.38
N LYS A 339 -25.58 -11.55 4.94
CA LYS A 339 -26.21 -10.74 3.87
C LYS A 339 -25.15 -9.96 3.11
N TYR A 340 -25.44 -9.63 1.84
CA TYR A 340 -24.62 -8.78 0.95
C TYR A 340 -23.22 -9.32 0.62
N GLY A 341 -22.87 -10.53 1.06
CA GLY A 341 -21.77 -11.30 0.48
C GLY A 341 -22.26 -11.95 -0.82
N CYS A 342 -21.46 -11.86 -1.88
CA CYS A 342 -21.67 -12.60 -3.13
C CYS A 342 -20.57 -13.61 -3.35
N CYS A 343 -20.87 -14.53 -4.27
CA CYS A 343 -19.91 -15.11 -5.18
C CYS A 343 -19.06 -16.22 -4.55
N SER A 344 -18.67 -17.18 -5.38
CA SER A 344 -18.28 -18.54 -4.99
C SER A 344 -16.78 -18.81 -5.08
N GLN A 345 -15.96 -17.78 -5.28
CA GLN A 345 -14.50 -17.85 -5.51
C GLN A 345 -13.75 -18.66 -4.46
N GLY A 346 -14.15 -18.59 -3.18
CA GLY A 346 -13.55 -19.40 -2.15
C GLY A 346 -14.34 -19.47 -0.85
N PHE A 347 -14.71 -20.70 -0.47
CA PHE A 347 -15.35 -21.04 0.80
C PHE A 347 -14.59 -22.17 1.47
N ILE A 348 -14.41 -22.11 2.80
CA ILE A 348 -13.99 -23.25 3.61
C ILE A 348 -15.16 -23.73 4.47
N PHE A 349 -15.59 -24.98 4.25
CA PHE A 349 -16.63 -25.66 4.99
C PHE A 349 -16.01 -26.50 6.14
N PRO A 350 -16.59 -26.52 7.34
CA PRO A 350 -16.25 -27.51 8.36
C PRO A 350 -16.82 -28.87 7.95
N ARG A 351 -16.09 -29.96 8.17
CA ARG A 351 -16.50 -31.33 7.78
C ARG A 351 -17.92 -31.69 8.21
N SER A 352 -18.35 -31.20 9.38
CA SER A 352 -19.63 -31.51 10.01
C SER A 352 -20.87 -31.02 9.24
N ILE A 353 -20.77 -29.93 8.46
CA ILE A 353 -21.94 -29.39 7.74
C ILE A 353 -22.14 -30.01 6.35
N ILE A 354 -21.09 -30.63 5.79
CA ILE A 354 -21.08 -31.07 4.39
C ILE A 354 -22.18 -32.10 4.08
N PRO A 355 -22.45 -33.13 4.91
CA PRO A 355 -23.56 -34.06 4.65
C PRO A 355 -24.94 -33.38 4.71
N ASP A 356 -25.14 -32.49 5.68
CA ASP A 356 -26.38 -31.70 5.83
C ASP A 356 -26.62 -30.80 4.61
N PHE A 357 -25.56 -30.18 4.10
CA PHE A 357 -25.61 -29.33 2.91
C PHE A 357 -25.89 -30.14 1.63
N LEU A 358 -25.13 -31.20 1.38
CA LEU A 358 -25.29 -32.05 0.19
C LEU A 358 -26.69 -32.68 0.11
N ALA A 359 -27.26 -33.09 1.24
CA ALA A 359 -28.63 -33.62 1.31
C ALA A 359 -29.73 -32.60 0.93
N ARG A 360 -29.38 -31.32 0.79
CA ARG A 360 -30.27 -30.21 0.43
C ARG A 360 -29.95 -29.59 -0.93
N THR A 361 -28.92 -30.07 -1.64
CA THR A 361 -28.60 -29.58 -3.00
C THR A 361 -29.52 -30.18 -4.06
N ASP A 362 -30.03 -29.36 -4.97
CA ASP A 362 -30.95 -29.77 -6.04
C ASP A 362 -30.41 -29.40 -7.43
N LEU A 363 -30.06 -30.44 -8.19
CA LEU A 363 -29.52 -30.40 -9.55
C LEU A 363 -30.55 -29.99 -10.62
N THR A 364 -31.81 -29.77 -10.25
CA THR A 364 -32.91 -29.39 -11.17
C THR A 364 -33.29 -27.91 -11.11
N THR A 365 -32.65 -27.13 -10.24
CA THR A 365 -32.91 -25.68 -10.10
C THR A 365 -32.23 -24.82 -11.17
N ASP A 366 -32.86 -23.68 -11.54
CA ASP A 366 -32.28 -22.66 -12.43
C ASP A 366 -31.12 -21.85 -11.80
N TRP A 367 -30.61 -22.26 -10.64
CA TRP A 367 -29.77 -21.45 -9.78
C TRP A 367 -28.29 -21.47 -10.22
N LEU A 368 -27.48 -20.64 -9.57
CA LEU A 368 -26.02 -20.68 -9.63
C LEU A 368 -25.51 -21.24 -8.30
N VAL A 369 -24.28 -21.78 -8.28
CA VAL A 369 -23.67 -22.43 -7.11
C VAL A 369 -23.72 -21.52 -5.86
N ASP A 370 -23.34 -20.25 -6.01
CA ASP A 370 -23.44 -19.24 -4.97
C ASP A 370 -24.89 -18.99 -4.54
N MET A 371 -25.83 -18.79 -5.48
CA MET A 371 -27.25 -18.61 -5.14
C MET A 371 -27.87 -19.84 -4.43
N MET A 372 -27.41 -21.05 -4.73
CA MET A 372 -27.86 -22.28 -4.06
C MET A 372 -27.33 -22.34 -2.63
N ILE A 373 -26.04 -22.10 -2.45
CA ILE A 373 -25.37 -22.05 -1.14
C ILE A 373 -26.06 -21.03 -0.22
N GLU A 374 -26.31 -19.82 -0.71
CA GLU A 374 -26.95 -18.76 0.05
C GLU A 374 -28.41 -19.11 0.40
N LYS A 375 -29.19 -19.68 -0.54
CA LYS A 375 -30.59 -20.06 -0.27
C LYS A 375 -30.74 -21.17 0.76
N ILE A 376 -29.92 -22.22 0.68
CA ILE A 376 -29.94 -23.33 1.66
C ILE A 376 -29.57 -22.80 3.04
N ALA A 377 -28.52 -21.98 3.12
CA ALA A 377 -28.07 -21.40 4.40
C ALA A 377 -29.06 -20.38 4.99
N ASP A 378 -29.84 -19.67 4.19
CA ASP A 378 -30.94 -18.82 4.68
C ASP A 378 -32.15 -19.64 5.15
N GLN A 379 -32.53 -20.70 4.43
CA GLN A 379 -33.63 -21.59 4.81
C GLN A 379 -33.36 -22.32 6.14
N GLU A 380 -32.12 -22.75 6.34
CA GLU A 380 -31.69 -23.49 7.54
C GLU A 380 -31.15 -22.59 8.66
N GLY A 381 -31.08 -21.28 8.44
CA GLY A 381 -30.56 -20.30 9.41
C GLY A 381 -29.06 -20.44 9.73
N TRP A 382 -28.26 -20.99 8.80
CA TRP A 382 -26.83 -21.23 9.02
C TRP A 382 -26.01 -19.93 8.89
N THR A 383 -25.23 -19.65 9.92
CA THR A 383 -24.31 -18.50 9.97
C THR A 383 -23.17 -18.66 8.94
N ARG A 384 -22.80 -17.55 8.32
CA ARG A 384 -21.73 -17.47 7.31
C ARG A 384 -20.67 -16.52 7.81
N TRP A 385 -19.42 -16.95 7.77
CA TRP A 385 -18.28 -16.17 8.21
C TRP A 385 -17.51 -15.62 7.01
N VAL A 386 -16.75 -14.55 7.22
CA VAL A 386 -15.78 -14.00 6.27
C VAL A 386 -14.50 -13.63 7.01
N THR A 387 -13.35 -13.79 6.35
CA THR A 387 -12.06 -13.26 6.82
C THR A 387 -11.77 -11.90 6.18
N VAL A 388 -11.28 -10.95 6.97
CA VAL A 388 -10.92 -9.60 6.56
C VAL A 388 -9.50 -9.29 7.03
N PRO A 389 -8.56 -8.89 6.14
CA PRO A 389 -8.73 -8.75 4.69
C PRO A 389 -8.95 -10.09 3.98
N SER A 390 -9.40 -9.99 2.72
CA SER A 390 -9.59 -11.14 1.81
C SER A 390 -8.29 -11.96 1.68
N LEU A 391 -8.42 -13.29 1.65
CA LEU A 391 -7.29 -14.21 1.47
C LEU A 391 -7.12 -14.68 0.02
N LEU A 392 -8.09 -14.38 -0.85
CA LEU A 392 -8.01 -14.55 -2.30
C LEU A 392 -8.32 -13.22 -3.02
N GLN A 393 -7.99 -13.16 -4.31
CA GLN A 393 -8.50 -12.19 -5.28
C GLN A 393 -8.97 -12.94 -6.53
N HIS A 394 -10.05 -12.48 -7.18
CA HIS A 394 -10.48 -12.97 -8.48
C HIS A 394 -9.63 -12.36 -9.61
N ILE A 395 -9.27 -13.15 -10.62
CA ILE A 395 -8.43 -12.71 -11.74
C ILE A 395 -9.05 -12.97 -13.12
N GLY A 396 -10.22 -13.61 -13.18
CA GLY A 396 -10.83 -14.06 -14.43
C GLY A 396 -11.45 -12.94 -15.27
N ALA A 397 -10.90 -12.66 -16.45
CA ALA A 397 -11.44 -11.65 -17.36
C ALA A 397 -12.68 -12.11 -18.18
N THR A 398 -13.09 -13.37 -18.03
CA THR A 398 -14.27 -13.99 -18.68
C THR A 398 -14.96 -14.95 -17.72
N SER A 399 -16.30 -14.99 -17.75
CA SER A 399 -17.08 -15.69 -16.73
C SER A 399 -17.27 -17.18 -17.01
N SER A 400 -17.04 -18.00 -15.98
CA SER A 400 -17.40 -19.43 -15.96
C SER A 400 -18.91 -19.69 -16.02
N LYS A 401 -19.75 -18.66 -15.80
CA LYS A 401 -21.23 -18.76 -15.71
C LYS A 401 -21.95 -18.55 -17.05
N GLY A 402 -21.20 -18.41 -18.15
CA GLY A 402 -21.70 -18.32 -19.53
C GLY A 402 -21.72 -16.91 -20.12
N TYR A 403 -22.00 -16.82 -21.43
CA TYR A 403 -22.02 -15.57 -22.19
C TYR A 403 -22.95 -14.51 -21.55
N GLY A 404 -22.43 -13.29 -21.37
CA GLY A 404 -23.18 -12.14 -20.86
C GLY A 404 -22.77 -11.68 -19.46
N PHE A 405 -21.99 -12.47 -18.71
CA PHE A 405 -21.50 -12.11 -17.37
C PHE A 405 -20.09 -11.49 -17.37
N ASP A 406 -19.44 -11.37 -18.53
CA ASP A 406 -18.04 -10.92 -18.68
C ASP A 406 -17.79 -9.45 -18.29
N GLY A 407 -18.85 -8.64 -18.15
CA GLY A 407 -18.76 -7.31 -17.57
C GLY A 407 -18.53 -7.34 -16.06
N ALA A 408 -19.32 -8.14 -15.34
CA ALA A 408 -19.23 -8.28 -13.88
C ALA A 408 -17.98 -9.05 -13.44
N ALA A 409 -17.52 -10.02 -14.22
CA ALA A 409 -16.26 -10.73 -13.95
C ALA A 409 -15.05 -9.77 -13.85
N LYS A 410 -15.07 -8.65 -14.59
CA LYS A 410 -13.96 -7.68 -14.64
C LYS A 410 -13.99 -6.65 -13.49
N THR A 411 -15.11 -6.47 -12.81
CA THR A 411 -15.23 -5.55 -11.65
C THR A 411 -15.12 -6.26 -10.30
N LEU A 412 -15.14 -7.60 -10.30
CA LEU A 412 -15.20 -8.41 -9.08
C LEU A 412 -13.90 -8.36 -8.28
N TRP A 413 -13.73 -7.32 -7.48
CA TRP A 413 -12.44 -6.97 -6.87
C TRP A 413 -12.52 -6.70 -5.37
N ASN A 414 -11.44 -7.06 -4.66
CA ASN A 414 -11.23 -6.75 -3.26
C ASN A 414 -10.05 -5.78 -3.13
N PHE A 415 -10.34 -4.49 -2.98
CA PHE A 415 -9.32 -3.43 -2.98
C PHE A 415 -8.39 -3.48 -1.76
N ARG A 416 -8.74 -4.29 -0.74
CA ARG A 416 -7.89 -4.54 0.43
C ARG A 416 -6.80 -5.61 0.19
N PHE A 417 -6.91 -6.42 -0.86
CA PHE A 417 -5.91 -7.42 -1.24
C PHE A 417 -4.57 -6.78 -1.64
N GLU A 418 -4.60 -5.60 -2.26
CA GLU A 418 -3.43 -4.95 -2.88
C GLU A 418 -2.42 -4.31 -1.90
N HIS A 419 -2.80 -4.05 -0.64
CA HIS A 419 -2.05 -3.16 0.25
C HIS A 419 -0.93 -3.85 1.09
N ALA A 420 0.15 -4.35 0.46
CA ALA A 420 1.31 -4.95 1.16
C ALA A 420 2.71 -4.78 0.48
N ILE A 421 3.51 -3.80 0.93
CA ILE A 421 5.03 -3.65 1.02
C ILE A 421 5.55 -4.40 2.32
N ASP A 422 6.60 -4.21 3.15
CA ASP A 422 7.80 -3.37 3.50
C ASP A 422 8.67 -4.24 4.52
N GLY A 423 9.73 -3.77 5.22
CA GLY A 423 10.82 -4.61 5.79
C GLY A 423 10.83 -5.12 7.27
N VAL A 424 10.83 -4.25 8.30
CA VAL A 424 11.26 -4.59 9.70
C VAL A 424 10.22 -4.35 10.81
N LEU A 425 9.70 -3.13 10.94
CA LEU A 425 8.66 -2.79 11.93
C LEU A 425 7.24 -2.93 11.36
N VAL A 426 7.12 -2.72 10.06
CA VAL A 426 5.85 -2.73 9.34
C VAL A 426 6.12 -3.45 8.03
N ARG A 427 5.27 -4.40 7.65
CA ARG A 427 5.14 -4.89 6.29
C ARG A 427 4.06 -4.00 5.62
N SER A 428 4.50 -2.78 5.30
CA SER A 428 3.82 -1.62 4.67
C SER A 428 2.85 -0.81 5.50
N SER A 429 1.63 -1.33 5.58
CA SER A 429 0.47 -0.81 6.28
C SER A 429 0.25 -1.62 7.56
N ARG A 430 0.64 -2.90 7.53
CA ARG A 430 0.47 -3.89 8.58
C ARG A 430 1.75 -3.97 9.42
N PRO A 431 1.72 -3.74 10.74
CA PRO A 431 2.85 -4.05 11.62
C PRO A 431 3.39 -5.46 11.40
N ILE A 432 4.70 -5.63 11.53
CA ILE A 432 5.29 -6.96 11.68
C ILE A 432 4.94 -7.47 13.10
N PRO A 433 4.64 -8.77 13.28
CA PRO A 433 4.36 -9.33 14.60
C PRO A 433 5.41 -8.92 15.64
N GLY A 434 4.97 -8.60 16.86
CA GLY A 434 5.84 -8.12 17.93
C GLY A 434 6.42 -6.69 17.77
N ALA A 435 6.28 -6.02 16.62
CA ALA A 435 6.85 -4.68 16.42
C ALA A 435 6.24 -3.60 17.34
N SER A 436 4.91 -3.50 17.35
CA SER A 436 4.17 -2.58 18.23
C SER A 436 4.42 -2.83 19.71
N GLU A 437 4.51 -4.10 20.09
CA GLU A 437 4.79 -4.56 21.45
C GLU A 437 6.21 -4.17 21.89
N SER A 438 7.19 -4.42 21.03
CA SER A 438 8.60 -4.07 21.25
C SER A 438 8.80 -2.56 21.42
N LEU A 439 8.19 -1.73 20.57
CA LEU A 439 8.30 -0.28 20.67
C LEU A 439 7.58 0.26 21.93
N ASN A 440 6.39 -0.24 22.26
CA ASN A 440 5.70 0.13 23.50
C ASN A 440 6.50 -0.30 24.74
N PHE A 441 7.17 -1.46 24.70
CA PHE A 441 8.05 -1.92 25.77
C PHE A 441 9.25 -0.98 25.98
N LEU A 442 9.92 -0.59 24.89
CA LEU A 442 11.06 0.34 24.92
C LEU A 442 10.62 1.70 25.51
N GLN A 443 9.50 2.26 25.06
CA GLN A 443 8.95 3.52 25.60
C GLN A 443 8.57 3.39 27.08
N SER A 444 7.87 2.32 27.47
CA SER A 444 7.42 2.10 28.86
C SER A 444 8.59 1.97 29.84
N ASN A 445 9.70 1.38 29.39
CA ASN A 445 10.94 1.25 30.17
C ASN A 445 11.91 2.43 29.99
N ARG A 446 11.54 3.46 29.22
CA ARG A 446 12.39 4.63 28.85
C ARG A 446 13.73 4.24 28.21
N ILE A 447 13.76 3.13 27.48
CA ILE A 447 14.93 2.71 26.71
C ILE A 447 14.97 3.57 25.43
N PRO A 448 16.03 4.38 25.21
CA PRO A 448 16.10 5.26 24.04
C PRO A 448 16.26 4.44 22.76
N PHE A 449 15.50 4.79 21.73
CA PHE A 449 15.64 4.21 20.40
C PHE A 449 15.50 5.28 19.32
N LEU A 450 15.93 4.94 18.10
CA LEU A 450 15.80 5.76 16.91
C LEU A 450 15.38 4.84 15.74
N LEU A 451 14.47 5.32 14.91
CA LEU A 451 14.06 4.64 13.69
C LEU A 451 14.82 5.25 12.51
N LEU A 452 15.77 4.50 11.94
CA LEU A 452 16.63 4.93 10.85
C LEU A 452 16.31 4.19 9.54
N THR A 453 15.71 4.90 8.59
CA THR A 453 15.34 4.37 7.27
C THR A 453 16.05 5.08 6.12
N ASN A 454 16.36 4.32 5.08
CA ASN A 454 16.84 4.83 3.80
C ASN A 454 15.69 5.18 2.83
N GLY A 455 14.43 4.94 3.22
CA GLY A 455 13.27 5.44 2.49
C GLY A 455 13.04 6.93 2.72
N GLY A 456 12.57 7.64 1.69
CA GLY A 456 12.30 9.08 1.73
C GLY A 456 10.97 9.48 1.10
N GLY A 457 10.85 10.76 0.74
CA GLY A 457 9.76 11.29 -0.11
C GLY A 457 8.63 12.02 0.60
N LYS A 458 8.63 12.06 1.94
CA LYS A 458 7.72 12.86 2.78
C LYS A 458 8.48 13.47 3.94
N HIS A 459 7.98 14.57 4.49
CA HIS A 459 8.54 15.18 5.71
C HIS A 459 8.33 14.26 6.92
N GLU A 460 9.28 14.30 7.86
CA GLU A 460 9.36 13.41 9.03
C GLU A 460 8.07 13.43 9.85
N SER A 461 7.44 14.60 10.03
CA SER A 461 6.17 14.70 10.77
C SER A 461 5.02 13.91 10.11
N GLN A 462 4.97 13.84 8.78
CA GLN A 462 3.98 13.05 8.06
C GLN A 462 4.27 11.55 8.20
N ARG A 463 5.53 11.14 8.04
CA ARG A 463 5.93 9.72 8.12
C ARG A 463 5.81 9.18 9.55
N VAL A 464 6.12 10.00 10.56
CA VAL A 464 5.90 9.70 11.99
C VAL A 464 4.42 9.56 12.31
N ALA A 465 3.54 10.41 11.77
CA ALA A 465 2.09 10.27 11.96
C ALA A 465 1.54 8.99 11.26
N ASP A 466 1.96 8.74 10.02
CA ASP A 466 1.65 7.51 9.27
C ASP A 466 2.06 6.25 10.06
N LEU A 467 3.28 6.21 10.61
CA LEU A 467 3.81 5.08 11.36
C LEU A 467 3.16 4.93 12.74
N SER A 468 2.96 6.03 13.48
CA SER A 468 2.31 6.01 14.80
C SER A 468 0.91 5.40 14.71
N LYS A 469 0.14 5.80 13.69
CA LYS A 469 -1.20 5.25 13.42
C LYS A 469 -1.17 3.77 13.04
N ARG A 470 -0.20 3.32 12.23
CA ARG A 470 -0.05 1.91 11.81
C ARG A 470 0.37 1.01 12.96
N LEU A 471 1.32 1.46 13.78
CA LEU A 471 1.89 0.68 14.88
C LEU A 471 1.07 0.74 16.17
N GLY A 472 0.22 1.76 16.37
CA GLY A 472 -0.47 1.96 17.66
C GLY A 472 0.48 2.41 18.78
N VAL A 473 1.52 3.18 18.41
CA VAL A 473 2.59 3.68 19.29
C VAL A 473 2.72 5.18 19.04
N GLN A 474 2.94 5.99 20.08
CA GLN A 474 3.19 7.43 19.87
C GLN A 474 4.66 7.68 19.54
N LEU A 475 4.96 7.94 18.27
CA LEU A 475 6.31 8.29 17.82
C LEU A 475 6.43 9.81 17.65
N ASP A 476 7.65 10.34 17.77
CA ASP A 476 7.97 11.74 17.56
C ASP A 476 9.07 11.92 16.49
N THR A 477 9.17 13.10 15.89
CA THR A 477 10.21 13.44 14.91
C THR A 477 11.63 13.44 15.49
N SER A 478 11.81 13.57 16.82
CA SER A 478 13.11 13.31 17.48
C SER A 478 13.53 11.84 17.40
N MET A 479 12.58 10.90 17.29
CA MET A 479 12.83 9.46 17.22
C MET A 479 13.06 8.94 15.78
N PHE A 480 13.01 9.81 14.75
CA PHE A 480 12.88 9.37 13.35
C PHE A 480 13.93 9.99 12.41
N VAL A 481 14.55 9.18 11.55
CA VAL A 481 15.51 9.63 10.51
C VAL A 481 15.22 8.90 9.19
N GLN A 482 15.10 9.70 8.13
CA GLN A 482 14.96 9.31 6.73
C GLN A 482 16.27 9.59 5.98
N SER A 483 16.39 9.04 4.77
CA SER A 483 17.51 9.27 3.85
C SER A 483 17.90 10.74 3.69
N HIS A 484 16.90 11.61 3.54
CA HIS A 484 17.07 13.04 3.32
C HIS A 484 17.12 13.90 4.59
N THR A 485 16.88 13.37 5.79
CA THR A 485 16.88 14.20 7.03
C THR A 485 18.19 14.96 7.26
N PRO A 486 19.40 14.40 7.00
CA PRO A 486 20.65 15.14 7.18
C PRO A 486 20.80 16.36 6.25
N PHE A 487 20.07 16.44 5.13
CA PHE A 487 20.09 17.63 4.27
C PHE A 487 19.51 18.89 4.95
N ALA A 488 18.77 18.74 6.05
CA ALA A 488 18.33 19.88 6.87
C ALA A 488 19.50 20.65 7.51
N GLU A 489 20.59 19.96 7.91
CA GLU A 489 21.79 20.65 8.42
C GLU A 489 22.48 21.47 7.33
N LEU A 490 22.37 21.07 6.04
CA LEU A 490 22.90 21.83 4.90
C LEU A 490 22.06 23.07 4.57
N ALA A 491 20.72 22.97 4.68
CA ALA A 491 19.78 24.07 4.46
C ALA A 491 20.00 25.25 5.43
N HIS A 492 20.57 24.97 6.61
CA HIS A 492 20.90 25.97 7.63
C HIS A 492 22.31 26.57 7.48
N THR A 493 23.02 26.27 6.38
CA THR A 493 24.29 26.93 6.05
C THR A 493 24.08 28.12 5.11
N ASP A 494 24.74 29.25 5.42
CA ASP A 494 24.72 30.47 4.58
C ASP A 494 25.23 30.23 3.15
N LYS A 495 25.93 29.11 2.91
CA LYS A 495 26.46 28.72 1.60
C LYS A 495 25.42 28.09 0.67
N MET A 496 24.34 27.51 1.20
CA MET A 496 23.40 26.69 0.42
C MET A 496 21.93 27.11 0.54
N LYS A 497 21.53 27.77 1.64
CA LYS A 497 20.13 28.16 1.90
C LYS A 497 19.42 28.86 0.73
N ASP A 498 20.08 29.88 0.17
CA ASP A 498 19.52 30.75 -0.88
C ASP A 498 19.97 30.38 -2.31
N LYS A 499 20.62 29.22 -2.46
CA LYS A 499 21.07 28.67 -3.73
C LYS A 499 19.93 28.02 -4.52
N CYS A 500 20.04 28.04 -5.85
CA CYS A 500 19.06 27.41 -6.74
C CYS A 500 19.38 25.91 -6.86
N ILE A 501 18.57 25.05 -6.24
CA ILE A 501 18.83 23.60 -6.19
C ILE A 501 17.85 22.80 -7.05
N LEU A 502 18.34 21.74 -7.69
CA LEU A 502 17.49 20.73 -8.33
C LEU A 502 17.24 19.59 -7.35
N VAL A 503 15.97 19.35 -6.99
CA VAL A 503 15.54 18.23 -6.15
C VAL A 503 14.89 17.15 -7.03
N VAL A 504 15.47 15.96 -6.99
CA VAL A 504 15.13 14.81 -7.85
C VAL A 504 14.45 13.70 -7.04
N GLY A 505 13.43 13.09 -7.66
CA GLY A 505 12.73 11.90 -7.17
C GLY A 505 11.67 12.11 -6.10
N GLY A 506 11.01 11.01 -5.74
CA GLY A 506 9.80 11.00 -4.90
C GLY A 506 8.51 11.25 -5.68
N ASP A 507 7.38 11.32 -4.96
CA ASP A 507 6.06 11.45 -5.56
C ASP A 507 5.67 12.93 -5.71
N TYR A 508 5.28 13.31 -6.93
CA TYR A 508 4.90 14.67 -7.32
C TYR A 508 5.91 15.72 -6.82
N GLY A 509 5.44 16.82 -6.23
CA GLY A 509 6.29 17.87 -5.66
C GLY A 509 6.78 17.61 -4.23
N LEU A 510 6.48 16.46 -3.60
CA LEU A 510 6.64 16.29 -2.15
C LEU A 510 8.08 16.49 -1.67
N CYS A 511 9.10 16.01 -2.40
CA CYS A 511 10.50 16.24 -2.06
C CYS A 511 10.89 17.74 -2.11
N ARG A 512 10.27 18.52 -3.00
CA ARG A 512 10.44 19.98 -3.03
C ARG A 512 9.86 20.60 -1.76
N ASP A 513 8.66 20.17 -1.35
CA ASP A 513 8.01 20.68 -0.15
C ASP A 513 8.78 20.29 1.13
N VAL A 514 9.47 19.14 1.15
CA VAL A 514 10.43 18.77 2.21
C VAL A 514 11.62 19.71 2.23
N ALA A 515 12.28 19.93 1.08
CA ALA A 515 13.42 20.86 0.98
C ALA A 515 13.04 22.29 1.39
N GLN A 516 11.85 22.77 1.01
CA GLN A 516 11.34 24.08 1.41
C GLN A 516 11.00 24.14 2.92
N GLN A 517 10.55 23.05 3.54
CA GLN A 517 10.37 22.95 5.01
C GLN A 517 11.71 22.94 5.77
N TYR A 518 12.77 22.36 5.20
CA TYR A 518 14.13 22.46 5.76
C TYR A 518 14.73 23.86 5.61
N GLY A 519 14.21 24.69 4.71
CA GLY A 519 14.59 26.10 4.56
C GLY A 519 15.34 26.46 3.27
N PHE A 520 15.49 25.52 2.32
CA PHE A 520 15.98 25.87 0.97
C PHE A 520 14.95 26.76 0.27
N THR A 521 15.36 27.97 -0.17
CA THR A 521 14.40 28.95 -0.71
C THR A 521 14.10 28.73 -2.19
N ASN A 522 15.13 28.46 -3.00
CA ASN A 522 15.04 28.32 -4.47
C ASN A 522 15.13 26.85 -4.89
N VAL A 523 13.99 26.14 -4.92
CA VAL A 523 13.94 24.68 -5.18
C VAL A 523 13.19 24.35 -6.48
N ILE A 524 13.92 23.80 -7.46
CA ILE A 524 13.46 23.33 -8.76
C ILE A 524 13.31 21.79 -8.74
N THR A 525 12.46 21.24 -9.60
CA THR A 525 12.31 19.80 -9.86
C THR A 525 12.41 19.50 -11.36
N PRO A 526 12.76 18.27 -11.76
CA PRO A 526 12.75 17.83 -13.17
C PRO A 526 11.43 18.16 -13.91
N GLY A 527 10.29 18.05 -13.20
CA GLY A 527 8.98 18.39 -13.74
C GLY A 527 8.78 19.86 -14.11
N ASP A 528 9.47 20.80 -13.46
CA ASP A 528 9.41 22.23 -13.82
C ASP A 528 10.12 22.47 -15.16
N ILE A 529 11.29 21.84 -15.32
CA ILE A 529 12.13 21.93 -16.51
C ILE A 529 11.41 21.29 -17.70
N TYR A 530 10.88 20.09 -17.53
CA TYR A 530 10.12 19.40 -18.56
C TYR A 530 8.81 20.12 -18.94
N ALA A 531 8.11 20.73 -17.97
CA ALA A 531 6.89 21.49 -18.26
C ALA A 531 7.15 22.79 -19.06
N ALA A 532 8.34 23.38 -18.90
CA ALA A 532 8.76 24.55 -19.68
C ALA A 532 9.38 24.16 -21.04
N HIS A 533 10.15 23.06 -21.07
CA HIS A 533 10.94 22.61 -22.22
C HIS A 533 10.81 21.07 -22.41
N PRO A 534 9.69 20.58 -22.96
CA PRO A 534 9.46 19.14 -23.18
C PRO A 534 10.47 18.47 -24.13
N GLU A 535 11.17 19.27 -24.94
CA GLU A 535 12.23 18.85 -25.85
C GLU A 535 13.51 18.36 -25.13
N THR A 536 13.68 18.67 -23.84
CA THR A 536 14.83 18.20 -23.02
C THR A 536 14.87 16.67 -22.92
N TRP A 537 13.71 16.01 -22.82
CA TRP A 537 13.60 14.56 -22.94
C TRP A 537 12.24 14.18 -23.57
N PRO A 538 12.15 14.06 -24.90
CA PRO A 538 10.87 13.91 -25.60
C PRO A 538 10.11 12.62 -25.26
N PHE A 539 10.78 11.64 -24.65
CA PHE A 539 10.20 10.36 -24.23
C PHE A 539 9.34 10.48 -22.95
N SER A 540 9.46 11.55 -22.16
CA SER A 540 8.62 11.83 -20.98
C SER A 540 7.18 12.25 -21.30
N LYS A 541 6.76 12.23 -22.58
CA LYS A 541 5.41 12.61 -23.01
C LYS A 541 4.28 11.99 -22.18
N ASN A 542 4.46 10.73 -21.76
CA ASN A 542 3.48 9.99 -20.96
C ASN A 542 3.39 10.48 -19.49
N PHE A 543 4.44 11.14 -18.98
CA PHE A 543 4.46 11.80 -17.66
C PHE A 543 3.97 13.27 -17.70
N GLY A 544 3.62 13.82 -18.87
CA GLY A 544 3.21 15.23 -18.97
C GLY A 544 2.01 15.61 -18.09
N SER A 545 1.04 14.69 -17.94
CA SER A 545 -0.11 14.86 -17.04
C SER A 545 0.21 14.65 -15.55
N TYR A 546 1.35 14.02 -15.23
CA TYR A 546 1.87 13.89 -13.87
C TYR A 546 2.61 15.18 -13.47
N TYR A 547 3.52 15.67 -14.31
CA TYR A 547 4.26 16.90 -14.06
C TYR A 547 3.37 18.14 -13.98
N SER A 548 2.34 18.25 -14.83
CA SER A 548 1.42 19.40 -14.82
C SER A 548 0.63 19.60 -13.51
N GLN A 549 0.64 18.63 -12.60
CA GLN A 549 -0.02 18.74 -11.29
C GLN A 549 0.81 19.49 -10.24
N PHE A 550 2.13 19.61 -10.43
CA PHE A 550 3.05 20.18 -9.41
C PHE A 550 4.21 21.02 -9.97
N ALA A 551 4.35 21.10 -11.30
CA ALA A 551 5.31 21.97 -11.96
C ALA A 551 5.03 23.45 -11.63
N LYS A 552 6.09 24.19 -11.30
CA LYS A 552 6.09 25.64 -11.04
C LYS A 552 6.84 26.33 -12.20
N PRO A 553 6.46 27.54 -12.63
CA PRO A 553 7.22 28.27 -13.64
C PRO A 553 8.69 28.47 -13.22
N LEU A 554 9.62 28.29 -14.15
CA LEU A 554 11.04 28.48 -13.88
C LEU A 554 11.34 29.95 -13.52
N PRO A 555 12.24 30.23 -12.55
CA PRO A 555 12.60 31.60 -12.16
C PRO A 555 13.44 32.33 -13.21
N LYS A 556 13.99 31.58 -14.18
CA LYS A 556 14.70 32.03 -15.38
C LYS A 556 14.36 31.08 -16.53
N PRO A 557 14.34 31.54 -17.80
CA PRO A 557 14.17 30.67 -18.97
C PRO A 557 15.38 29.74 -19.15
N ILE A 558 15.28 28.74 -20.03
CA ILE A 558 16.46 28.08 -20.60
C ILE A 558 16.80 28.78 -21.92
N ASN A 559 18.02 29.32 -22.06
CA ASN A 559 18.41 30.13 -23.21
C ASN A 559 19.84 29.84 -23.69
N ALA A 560 19.97 29.02 -24.74
CA ALA A 560 21.25 28.70 -25.37
C ALA A 560 21.89 29.88 -26.15
N VAL A 561 21.11 30.92 -26.49
CA VAL A 561 21.61 32.10 -27.22
C VAL A 561 22.14 33.18 -26.26
N SER A 562 21.62 33.22 -25.02
CA SER A 562 22.10 34.11 -23.96
C SER A 562 22.24 33.34 -22.63
N PRO A 563 23.29 32.49 -22.49
CA PRO A 563 23.44 31.61 -21.32
C PRO A 563 23.46 32.34 -19.97
N GLN A 564 23.98 33.57 -19.92
CA GLN A 564 23.97 34.43 -18.72
C GLN A 564 22.56 34.69 -18.17
N ASP A 565 21.53 34.67 -19.03
CA ASP A 565 20.13 34.85 -18.67
C ASP A 565 19.42 33.51 -18.38
N SER A 566 20.08 32.38 -18.68
CA SER A 566 19.54 31.03 -18.52
C SER A 566 19.48 30.59 -17.04
N LEU A 567 18.66 29.57 -16.77
CA LEU A 567 18.54 28.93 -15.47
C LEU A 567 19.87 28.30 -15.04
N LYS A 568 20.38 28.72 -13.88
CA LYS A 568 21.53 28.11 -13.19
C LYS A 568 21.05 27.24 -12.02
N ILE A 569 21.62 26.05 -11.89
CA ILE A 569 21.48 25.17 -10.74
C ILE A 569 22.83 25.12 -10.01
N ASP A 570 22.84 25.51 -8.74
CA ASP A 570 24.01 25.55 -7.86
C ASP A 570 24.34 24.20 -7.21
N ALA A 571 23.36 23.30 -7.04
CA ALA A 571 23.52 21.97 -6.47
C ALA A 571 22.37 21.03 -6.88
N ILE A 572 22.63 19.71 -6.95
CA ILE A 572 21.64 18.68 -7.25
C ILE A 572 21.48 17.76 -6.04
N PHE A 573 20.24 17.43 -5.67
CA PHE A 573 19.92 16.52 -4.55
C PHE A 573 18.90 15.45 -4.98
N ILE A 574 19.30 14.19 -4.94
CA ILE A 574 18.39 13.05 -5.08
C ILE A 574 17.79 12.75 -3.69
N TYR A 575 16.58 13.24 -3.42
CA TYR A 575 15.91 13.13 -2.11
C TYR A 575 15.24 11.76 -1.91
N ASN A 576 14.83 11.11 -2.98
CA ASN A 576 14.20 9.79 -2.96
C ASN A 576 14.37 9.13 -4.33
N ASP A 577 13.94 7.88 -4.49
CA ASP A 577 13.93 7.19 -5.77
C ASP A 577 13.31 8.03 -6.91
N PRO A 578 14.00 8.20 -8.06
CA PRO A 578 13.45 8.90 -9.22
C PRO A 578 12.26 8.17 -9.86
N ARG A 579 11.47 8.87 -10.68
CA ARG A 579 10.19 8.35 -11.22
C ARG A 579 10.20 8.22 -12.74
N ASP A 580 10.96 9.06 -13.42
CA ASP A 580 11.17 9.00 -14.86
C ASP A 580 12.68 9.00 -15.10
N TRP A 581 13.27 7.81 -14.98
CA TRP A 581 14.73 7.66 -15.01
C TRP A 581 15.36 8.23 -16.30
N GLY A 582 14.62 8.37 -17.40
CA GLY A 582 15.13 9.01 -18.61
C GLY A 582 15.36 10.52 -18.42
N LEU A 583 14.32 11.26 -18.03
CA LEU A 583 14.42 12.70 -17.74
C LEU A 583 15.36 12.96 -16.56
N ASP A 584 15.20 12.18 -15.49
CA ASP A 584 15.96 12.32 -14.25
C ASP A 584 17.47 12.08 -14.49
N LEU A 585 17.86 11.17 -15.40
CA LEU A 585 19.26 11.01 -15.83
C LEU A 585 19.72 12.14 -16.77
N GLN A 586 18.93 12.49 -17.80
CA GLN A 586 19.32 13.48 -18.80
C GLN A 586 19.62 14.83 -18.16
N LEU A 587 18.73 15.34 -17.30
CA LEU A 587 18.92 16.63 -16.65
C LEU A 587 20.10 16.64 -15.65
N ILE A 588 20.40 15.51 -15.01
CA ILE A 588 21.59 15.38 -14.17
C ILE A 588 22.86 15.44 -15.04
N LEU A 589 22.88 14.73 -16.17
CA LEU A 589 24.02 14.72 -17.09
C LEU A 589 24.25 16.08 -17.76
N ASP A 590 23.18 16.76 -18.21
CA ASP A 590 23.25 18.11 -18.77
C ASP A 590 23.90 19.09 -17.79
N LEU A 591 23.50 19.04 -16.51
CA LEU A 591 24.07 19.91 -15.47
C LEU A 591 25.52 19.53 -15.12
N LEU A 592 25.87 18.25 -15.07
CA LEU A 592 27.23 17.80 -14.81
C LEU A 592 28.20 18.02 -15.99
N LEU A 593 27.68 18.27 -17.19
CA LEU A 593 28.44 18.60 -18.40
C LEU A 593 28.36 20.09 -18.78
N SER A 594 27.45 20.87 -18.18
CA SER A 594 27.31 22.32 -18.37
C SER A 594 28.55 23.13 -17.99
N THR A 595 28.56 24.43 -18.32
CA THR A 595 29.40 25.43 -17.64
C THR A 595 28.64 25.98 -16.44
N GLU A 596 29.27 25.97 -15.26
CA GLU A 596 28.75 26.46 -13.97
C GLU A 596 27.34 26.01 -13.55
N GLY A 597 26.81 24.88 -14.04
CA GLY A 597 25.41 24.50 -13.76
C GLY A 597 24.37 25.30 -14.53
N VAL A 598 24.77 26.04 -15.57
CA VAL A 598 23.88 26.81 -16.44
C VAL A 598 23.24 25.87 -17.47
N LEU A 599 21.95 25.61 -17.31
CA LEU A 599 21.21 24.67 -18.14
C LEU A 599 21.11 25.19 -19.59
N GLY A 600 21.26 24.28 -20.56
CA GLY A 600 21.40 24.64 -21.98
C GLY A 600 22.82 25.02 -22.42
N THR A 601 23.84 24.75 -21.61
CA THR A 601 25.27 24.91 -21.99
C THR A 601 26.01 23.57 -21.96
N TYR A 602 27.19 23.52 -22.57
CA TYR A 602 28.11 22.39 -22.50
C TYR A 602 29.55 22.93 -22.36
N SER A 603 30.29 22.47 -21.35
CA SER A 603 31.61 23.04 -21.05
C SER A 603 32.66 22.67 -22.09
N ALA A 604 33.39 23.68 -22.58
CA ALA A 604 34.55 23.51 -23.43
C ALA A 604 35.76 22.85 -22.72
N LYS A 605 35.69 22.58 -21.41
CA LYS A 605 36.70 21.81 -20.67
C LYS A 605 36.48 20.30 -20.76
N ASN A 606 35.27 19.84 -21.03
CA ASN A 606 34.92 18.42 -21.08
C ASN A 606 35.81 17.66 -22.08
N GLY A 607 36.47 16.59 -21.63
CA GLY A 607 37.40 15.79 -22.45
C GLY A 607 38.80 16.38 -22.64
N ASN A 608 39.11 17.54 -22.06
CA ASN A 608 40.45 18.13 -22.13
C ASN A 608 41.43 17.38 -21.20
N ARG A 609 42.16 16.41 -21.77
CA ARG A 609 43.19 15.58 -21.10
C ARG A 609 44.38 16.34 -20.48
N SER A 610 44.48 17.66 -20.64
CA SER A 610 45.47 18.50 -19.93
C SER A 610 44.98 19.04 -18.58
N LEU A 611 43.70 18.86 -18.25
CA LEU A 611 43.08 19.24 -16.98
C LEU A 611 42.80 18.01 -16.09
N ALA A 612 42.70 18.23 -14.78
CA ALA A 612 42.28 17.18 -13.84
C ALA A 612 40.93 16.58 -14.25
N ASN A 613 40.73 15.27 -14.05
CA ASN A 613 39.51 14.56 -14.44
C ASN A 613 39.13 14.72 -15.93
N ASN A 614 40.12 14.87 -16.82
CA ASN A 614 39.96 15.26 -18.23
C ASN A 614 39.08 16.52 -18.41
N GLY A 615 39.13 17.47 -17.47
CA GLY A 615 38.35 18.70 -17.49
C GLY A 615 36.86 18.55 -17.16
N TYR A 616 36.35 17.32 -17.04
CA TYR A 616 35.00 17.06 -16.54
C TYR A 616 34.89 17.49 -15.07
N LEU A 617 33.79 18.17 -14.74
CA LEU A 617 33.56 18.77 -13.41
C LEU A 617 34.57 19.88 -13.01
N GLN A 618 35.36 20.42 -13.97
CA GLN A 618 36.36 21.48 -13.73
C GLN A 618 35.88 22.89 -14.15
N ASP A 619 34.57 23.09 -14.33
CA ASP A 619 33.95 24.33 -14.82
C ASP A 619 32.84 24.84 -13.89
N GLY A 620 32.93 24.54 -12.59
CA GLY A 620 32.00 25.02 -11.58
C GLY A 620 30.63 24.29 -11.58
N GLN A 621 30.56 23.09 -12.17
CA GLN A 621 29.34 22.28 -12.20
C GLN A 621 28.81 21.95 -10.79
N PRO A 622 27.48 21.79 -10.63
CA PRO A 622 26.86 21.60 -9.33
C PRO A 622 27.28 20.28 -8.66
N PRO A 623 27.57 20.27 -7.34
CA PRO A 623 27.75 19.03 -6.59
C PRO A 623 26.45 18.21 -6.57
N LEU A 624 26.61 16.90 -6.78
CA LEU A 624 25.52 15.93 -6.74
C LEU A 624 25.48 15.21 -5.39
N TYR A 625 24.42 15.47 -4.62
CA TYR A 625 24.11 14.81 -3.36
C TYR A 625 23.08 13.70 -3.57
N CYS A 626 23.31 12.55 -2.93
CA CYS A 626 22.42 11.40 -2.99
C CYS A 626 22.05 10.97 -1.58
N SER A 627 20.78 10.66 -1.32
CA SER A 627 20.25 10.42 0.03
C SER A 627 20.28 8.95 0.48
N ASN A 628 20.36 8.00 -0.46
CA ASN A 628 20.24 6.57 -0.19
C ASN A 628 21.21 5.75 -1.05
N ALA A 629 21.96 4.85 -0.43
CA ALA A 629 22.93 3.96 -1.10
C ALA A 629 22.32 2.66 -1.66
N ASP A 630 21.11 2.29 -1.25
CA ASP A 630 20.58 0.93 -1.40
C ASP A 630 20.33 0.56 -2.87
N LEU A 631 21.14 -0.38 -3.38
CA LEU A 631 20.90 -1.03 -4.67
C LEU A 631 19.57 -1.80 -4.65
N LEU A 632 19.24 -2.45 -3.53
CA LEU A 632 18.09 -3.33 -3.37
C LEU A 632 17.33 -3.03 -2.07
N TRP A 633 16.00 -2.98 -2.14
CA TRP A 633 15.11 -2.83 -0.98
C TRP A 633 13.90 -3.77 -1.02
N ALA A 634 13.27 -4.00 0.14
CA ALA A 634 12.12 -4.89 0.32
C ALA A 634 10.79 -4.18 0.00
N ALA A 635 10.36 -4.27 -1.26
CA ALA A 635 9.09 -3.71 -1.72
C ALA A 635 7.89 -4.66 -1.44
N SER A 636 6.72 -4.36 -2.04
CA SER A 636 5.56 -5.27 -2.09
C SER A 636 5.88 -6.57 -2.78
N TYR A 637 6.57 -6.43 -3.91
CA TYR A 637 7.02 -7.51 -4.75
C TYR A 637 8.09 -8.38 -4.06
N HIS A 638 8.03 -9.68 -4.32
CA HIS A 638 8.76 -10.75 -3.62
C HIS A 638 10.28 -10.79 -3.79
N LEU A 639 10.82 -10.36 -4.93
CA LEU A 639 12.24 -10.09 -5.05
C LEU A 639 12.50 -8.65 -4.69
N SER A 640 13.64 -8.34 -4.06
CA SER A 640 14.03 -6.95 -3.82
C SER A 640 13.93 -6.12 -5.11
N ARG A 641 13.46 -4.89 -5.00
CA ARG A 641 13.39 -3.93 -6.12
C ARG A 641 14.63 -3.05 -6.10
N LEU A 642 14.97 -2.49 -7.26
CA LEU A 642 16.00 -1.47 -7.33
C LEU A 642 15.58 -0.28 -6.46
N GLY A 643 16.51 0.18 -5.62
CA GLY A 643 16.39 1.43 -4.90
C GLY A 643 17.20 2.54 -5.57
N GLN A 644 17.46 3.62 -4.84
CA GLN A 644 18.24 4.76 -5.32
C GLN A 644 19.67 4.36 -5.75
N GLY A 645 20.26 3.33 -5.12
CA GLY A 645 21.53 2.74 -5.58
C GLY A 645 21.46 2.06 -6.95
N GLY A 646 20.28 1.63 -7.39
CA GLY A 646 20.03 1.16 -8.76
C GLY A 646 20.01 2.32 -9.76
N PHE A 647 19.42 3.46 -9.39
CA PHE A 647 19.51 4.68 -10.18
C PHE A 647 20.96 5.20 -10.25
N HIS A 648 21.72 5.09 -9.15
CA HIS A 648 23.16 5.41 -9.15
C HIS A 648 23.95 4.55 -10.13
N ALA A 649 23.70 3.24 -10.18
CA ALA A 649 24.35 2.35 -11.13
C ALA A 649 24.00 2.68 -12.59
N ALA A 650 22.75 3.11 -12.86
CA ALA A 650 22.36 3.61 -14.18
C ALA A 650 23.09 4.91 -14.54
N LEU A 651 23.16 5.87 -13.61
CA LEU A 651 23.88 7.14 -13.80
C LEU A 651 25.39 6.93 -14.02
N ASP A 652 26.02 6.05 -13.25
CA ASP A 652 27.43 5.70 -13.41
C ASP A 652 27.69 5.03 -14.78
N GLY A 653 26.81 4.13 -15.21
CA GLY A 653 26.87 3.50 -16.52
C GLY A 653 26.80 4.50 -17.68
N VAL A 654 25.83 5.43 -17.64
CA VAL A 654 25.66 6.43 -18.70
C VAL A 654 26.78 7.49 -18.66
N TRP A 655 27.21 7.94 -17.48
CA TRP A 655 28.37 8.84 -17.34
C TRP A 655 29.64 8.21 -17.94
N ASN A 656 29.93 6.95 -17.61
CA ASN A 656 31.11 6.26 -18.14
C ASN A 656 31.04 6.11 -19.67
N ALA A 657 29.85 5.80 -20.22
CA ALA A 657 29.65 5.70 -21.66
C ALA A 657 29.83 7.04 -22.41
N ILE A 658 29.55 8.18 -21.77
CA ILE A 658 29.71 9.52 -22.34
C ILE A 658 31.15 10.05 -22.20
N THR A 659 31.84 9.70 -21.10
CA THR A 659 33.12 10.34 -20.71
C THR A 659 34.36 9.45 -20.89
N GLY A 660 34.18 8.19 -21.26
CA GLY A 660 35.21 7.14 -21.19
C GLY A 660 35.34 6.52 -19.80
N GLY A 661 34.80 7.17 -18.76
CA GLY A 661 34.79 6.66 -17.39
C GLY A 661 36.19 6.57 -16.75
N PRO A 662 36.31 5.82 -15.64
CA PRO A 662 37.55 5.71 -14.86
C PRO A 662 38.77 5.26 -15.66
N ASP A 663 38.58 4.38 -16.65
CA ASP A 663 39.70 3.80 -17.43
C ASP A 663 40.36 4.82 -18.37
N ASP A 664 39.60 5.82 -18.85
CA ASP A 664 40.12 6.96 -19.61
C ASP A 664 40.50 8.15 -18.70
N GLY A 665 40.25 8.06 -17.39
CA GLY A 665 40.56 9.09 -16.38
C GLY A 665 39.43 10.07 -16.04
N ALA A 666 38.17 9.71 -16.33
CA ALA A 666 36.98 10.53 -16.05
C ALA A 666 36.07 9.92 -14.96
N HIS A 667 36.08 10.50 -13.77
CA HIS A 667 35.31 10.03 -12.62
C HIS A 667 34.10 10.94 -12.33
N LEU A 668 32.96 10.31 -12.01
CA LEU A 668 31.77 11.01 -11.49
C LEU A 668 31.88 11.16 -9.96
N HIS A 669 31.91 12.40 -9.49
CA HIS A 669 31.93 12.70 -8.06
C HIS A 669 30.51 12.84 -7.48
N LYS A 670 30.15 11.99 -6.51
CA LYS A 670 28.85 12.00 -5.80
C LYS A 670 29.06 12.02 -4.30
N ILE A 671 28.28 12.84 -3.60
CA ILE A 671 28.24 12.89 -2.14
C ILE A 671 27.04 12.04 -1.70
N VAL A 672 27.30 10.77 -1.38
CA VAL A 672 26.26 9.79 -1.03
C VAL A 672 26.14 9.67 0.49
N ILE A 673 24.94 9.89 1.01
CA ILE A 673 24.56 9.62 2.40
C ILE A 673 23.51 8.49 2.45
N GLY A 674 22.82 8.34 3.58
CA GLY A 674 22.04 7.15 3.91
C GLY A 674 22.94 6.05 4.47
N LYS A 675 22.34 5.01 5.06
CA LYS A 675 23.09 3.78 5.39
C LYS A 675 23.68 3.20 4.11
N PRO A 676 24.92 2.68 4.09
CA PRO A 676 25.83 2.44 5.23
C PRO A 676 26.79 3.60 5.56
N PHE A 677 26.61 4.81 5.00
CA PHE A 677 27.60 5.89 5.09
C PHE A 677 27.68 6.55 6.47
N LYS A 678 28.90 6.92 6.87
CA LYS A 678 29.28 7.39 8.21
C LYS A 678 28.48 8.62 8.64
N GLU A 679 28.27 9.55 7.73
CA GLU A 679 27.57 10.83 7.92
C GLU A 679 26.16 10.63 8.48
N THR A 680 25.46 9.59 8.01
CA THR A 680 24.11 9.24 8.47
C THR A 680 24.12 8.56 9.83
N TYR A 681 25.14 7.76 10.14
CA TYR A 681 25.32 7.17 11.47
C TYR A 681 25.71 8.24 12.51
N GLU A 682 26.61 9.18 12.20
CA GLU A 682 26.92 10.31 13.09
C GLU A 682 25.70 11.21 13.34
N PHE A 683 24.93 11.54 12.30
CA PHE A 683 23.68 12.29 12.44
C PHE A 683 22.67 11.56 13.34
N SER A 684 22.52 10.25 13.12
CA SER A 684 21.64 9.38 13.91
C SER A 684 22.08 9.27 15.36
N GLU A 685 23.38 9.14 15.63
CA GLU A 685 23.95 9.09 16.97
C GLU A 685 23.73 10.42 17.72
N ARG A 686 24.02 11.57 17.06
CA ARG A 686 23.69 12.91 17.62
C ARG A 686 22.21 13.02 17.99
N LYS A 687 21.32 12.47 17.17
CA LYS A 687 19.87 12.53 17.39
C LYS A 687 19.40 11.58 18.51
N LEU A 688 19.92 10.36 18.55
CA LEU A 688 19.67 9.36 19.60
C LEU A 688 20.16 9.85 20.98
N LEU A 689 21.33 10.50 21.04
CA LEU A 689 21.86 11.08 22.27
C LEU A 689 20.97 12.22 22.80
N ARG A 690 20.55 13.15 21.92
CA ARG A 690 19.57 14.19 22.27
C ARG A 690 18.24 13.60 22.76
N HIS A 691 17.77 12.53 22.13
CA HIS A 691 16.54 11.84 22.55
C HIS A 691 16.69 11.15 23.92
N ARG A 692 17.80 10.43 24.16
CA ARG A 692 18.17 9.87 25.48
C ARG A 692 18.17 10.94 26.57
N ASP A 693 18.77 12.09 26.29
CA ASP A 693 18.93 13.15 27.30
C ASP A 693 17.57 13.78 27.65
N ALA A 694 16.66 13.91 26.67
CA ALA A 694 15.27 14.33 26.91
C ALA A 694 14.44 13.31 27.71
N LEU A 695 14.83 12.03 27.77
CA LEU A 695 14.20 11.01 28.62
C LEU A 695 14.71 11.04 30.09
N SER A 696 15.79 11.77 30.39
CA SER A 696 16.38 11.81 31.73
C SER A 696 15.74 12.88 32.62
N VAL A 697 15.00 12.42 33.63
CA VAL A 697 14.28 13.28 34.62
C VAL A 697 15.23 14.18 35.42
N SER A 698 16.51 13.82 35.54
CA SER A 698 17.55 14.57 36.26
C SER A 698 18.46 15.41 35.36
N GLY A 699 18.20 15.49 34.05
CA GLY A 699 19.00 16.28 33.10
C GLY A 699 20.39 15.73 32.78
N ALA A 700 20.79 14.60 33.38
CA ALA A 700 22.00 13.87 33.07
C ALA A 700 21.64 12.38 32.89
N ALA A 701 21.72 11.88 31.66
CA ALA A 701 21.61 10.45 31.38
C ALA A 701 22.97 9.77 31.59
N PRO A 702 23.02 8.47 31.96
CA PRO A 702 24.27 7.73 31.96
C PRO A 702 24.86 7.65 30.53
N PRO A 703 26.20 7.54 30.39
CA PRO A 703 26.84 7.34 29.09
C PRO A 703 26.25 6.14 28.35
N LEU A 704 25.86 6.35 27.09
CA LEU A 704 25.38 5.29 26.20
C LEU A 704 26.60 4.44 25.80
N LYS A 705 26.52 3.11 25.97
CA LYS A 705 27.66 2.20 25.75
C LYS A 705 27.52 1.32 24.52
N LYS A 706 26.29 0.86 24.25
CA LYS A 706 25.92 -0.03 23.15
C LYS A 706 24.71 0.55 22.42
N VAL A 707 24.67 0.43 21.10
CA VAL A 707 23.51 0.69 20.24
C VAL A 707 23.27 -0.54 19.37
N TYR A 708 22.06 -1.09 19.40
CA TYR A 708 21.70 -2.27 18.61
C TYR A 708 21.03 -1.82 17.31
N MET A 709 21.75 -1.94 16.19
CA MET A 709 21.23 -1.66 14.86
C MET A 709 20.47 -2.88 14.34
N VAL A 710 19.14 -2.81 14.42
CA VAL A 710 18.23 -3.85 13.91
C VAL A 710 17.82 -3.51 12.48
N GLY A 711 18.08 -4.42 11.55
CA GLY A 711 17.78 -4.20 10.12
C GLY A 711 17.60 -5.49 9.33
N ASP A 712 17.30 -5.36 8.04
CA ASP A 712 17.04 -6.48 7.12
C ASP A 712 17.99 -6.55 5.93
N ASN A 713 18.82 -5.53 5.70
CA ASN A 713 19.71 -5.44 4.55
C ASN A 713 21.21 -5.53 4.96
N PRO A 714 21.91 -6.64 4.63
CA PRO A 714 23.33 -6.82 4.98
C PRO A 714 24.29 -5.75 4.45
N GLU A 715 24.06 -5.23 3.24
CA GLU A 715 24.96 -4.23 2.62
C GLU A 715 24.70 -2.79 3.11
N SER A 716 23.69 -2.59 3.98
CA SER A 716 23.24 -1.26 4.43
C SER A 716 23.17 -1.15 5.96
N ASP A 717 22.32 -1.93 6.62
CA ASP A 717 22.16 -1.92 8.08
C ASP A 717 23.37 -2.55 8.76
N ILE A 718 23.70 -3.78 8.35
CA ILE A 718 24.72 -4.60 9.01
C ILE A 718 26.12 -4.07 8.67
N ARG A 719 26.37 -3.76 7.39
CA ARG A 719 27.58 -3.06 6.95
C ARG A 719 27.77 -1.74 7.70
N GLY A 720 26.75 -0.89 7.75
CA GLY A 720 26.85 0.44 8.36
C GLY A 720 27.27 0.35 9.83
N ALA A 721 26.51 -0.39 10.65
CA ALA A 721 26.87 -0.59 12.06
C ALA A 721 28.22 -1.29 12.26
N ASN A 722 28.60 -2.27 11.42
CA ASN A 722 29.91 -2.93 11.50
C ASN A 722 31.10 -2.04 11.11
N THR A 723 30.88 -0.95 10.37
CA THR A 723 31.94 -0.05 9.87
C THR A 723 31.91 1.34 10.51
N PHE A 724 30.93 1.61 11.37
CA PHE A 724 30.79 2.90 12.03
C PHE A 724 31.64 2.98 13.30
N ASP A 725 32.71 3.78 13.22
CA ASP A 725 33.50 4.20 14.37
C ASP A 725 32.86 5.42 15.03
N SER A 726 32.32 5.23 16.24
CA SER A 726 31.57 6.23 16.99
C SER A 726 32.49 7.31 17.57
N PRO A 727 32.30 8.60 17.24
CA PRO A 727 33.06 9.71 17.87
C PRO A 727 32.79 9.86 19.37
N HIS A 728 31.83 9.09 19.92
CA HIS A 728 31.49 9.04 21.34
C HIS A 728 31.91 7.72 22.02
N GLY A 729 32.60 6.82 21.31
CA GLY A 729 33.07 5.53 21.86
C GLY A 729 31.97 4.51 22.13
N ILE A 730 30.86 4.60 21.39
CA ILE A 730 29.69 3.73 21.54
C ILE A 730 29.83 2.49 20.64
N GLU A 731 29.66 1.29 21.20
CA GLU A 731 29.68 0.05 20.41
C GLU A 731 28.37 -0.08 19.60
N TRP A 732 28.45 -0.05 18.27
CA TRP A 732 27.32 -0.36 17.40
C TRP A 732 27.29 -1.85 17.08
N ILE A 733 26.18 -2.52 17.44
CA ILE A 733 26.00 -3.96 17.36
C ILE A 733 24.90 -4.26 16.34
N SER A 734 25.24 -4.98 15.27
CA SER A 734 24.34 -5.28 14.18
C SER A 734 23.51 -6.56 14.41
N LEU A 735 22.19 -6.46 14.28
CA LEU A 735 21.25 -7.59 14.40
C LEU A 735 20.43 -7.70 13.11
N LEU A 736 20.54 -8.84 12.42
CA LEU A 736 19.91 -9.06 11.11
C LEU A 736 18.61 -9.83 11.26
N THR A 737 17.51 -9.24 10.79
CA THR A 737 16.17 -9.84 10.79
C THR A 737 15.92 -10.69 9.54
N ARG A 738 15.06 -11.72 9.66
CA ARG A 738 14.61 -12.57 8.54
C ARG A 738 13.40 -11.99 7.80
N THR A 739 12.82 -10.87 8.23
CA THR A 739 11.55 -10.34 7.70
C THR A 739 11.69 -9.66 6.33
N GLY A 740 12.76 -8.90 6.07
CA GLY A 740 12.92 -8.06 4.87
C GLY A 740 13.83 -8.62 3.76
N VAL A 741 14.83 -7.85 3.30
CA VAL A 741 15.73 -8.16 2.18
C VAL A 741 16.52 -9.45 2.40
N TYR A 742 17.01 -9.70 3.61
CA TYR A 742 17.71 -10.94 3.95
C TYR A 742 16.75 -12.14 4.02
N LYS A 743 17.24 -13.28 3.51
CA LYS A 743 16.65 -14.61 3.61
C LYS A 743 17.80 -15.61 3.73
N ASP A 744 17.69 -16.57 4.65
CA ASP A 744 18.65 -17.66 4.76
C ASP A 744 18.70 -18.46 3.44
N ARG A 745 19.90 -18.84 3.00
CA ARG A 745 20.11 -19.71 1.83
C ARG A 745 21.15 -20.77 2.20
N PRO A 746 20.87 -22.07 1.99
CA PRO A 746 21.81 -23.14 2.34
C PRO A 746 23.22 -22.90 1.77
N GLY A 747 24.24 -23.02 2.61
CA GLY A 747 25.64 -22.78 2.24
C GLY A 747 26.07 -21.32 2.06
N SER A 748 25.15 -20.35 2.17
CA SER A 748 25.45 -18.91 2.02
C SER A 748 25.46 -18.19 3.38
N ARG A 749 26.29 -17.15 3.48
CA ARG A 749 26.31 -16.20 4.61
C ARG A 749 26.21 -14.77 4.07
N PRO A 750 25.64 -13.82 4.82
CA PRO A 750 25.71 -12.41 4.44
C PRO A 750 27.18 -11.96 4.40
N ARG A 751 27.55 -11.18 3.37
CA ARG A 751 28.92 -10.67 3.17
C ARG A 751 29.43 -9.92 4.41
N TRP A 752 28.57 -9.08 4.97
CA TRP A 752 28.74 -8.45 6.26
C TRP A 752 28.04 -9.32 7.29
N GLN A 753 28.82 -10.06 8.09
CA GLN A 753 28.24 -10.91 9.13
C GLN A 753 27.76 -10.03 10.30
N PRO A 754 26.50 -10.18 10.75
CA PRO A 754 25.98 -9.47 11.91
C PRO A 754 26.53 -10.08 13.22
N ARG A 755 26.23 -9.44 14.36
CA ARG A 755 26.42 -10.06 15.68
C ARG A 755 25.52 -11.29 15.84
N GLU A 756 24.28 -11.22 15.35
CA GLU A 756 23.30 -12.32 15.37
C GLU A 756 22.31 -12.24 14.21
N ILE A 757 21.73 -13.37 13.79
CA ILE A 757 20.61 -13.44 12.83
C ILE A 757 19.33 -13.90 13.54
N VAL A 758 18.43 -12.95 13.76
CA VAL A 758 17.18 -13.10 14.51
C VAL A 758 15.97 -13.16 13.57
N ASP A 759 14.87 -13.72 14.03
CA ASP A 759 13.70 -13.94 13.16
C ASP A 759 12.97 -12.62 12.84
N ASP A 760 12.70 -11.81 13.87
CA ASP A 760 12.01 -10.52 13.77
C ASP A 760 12.58 -9.47 14.75
N VAL A 761 11.92 -8.31 14.81
CA VAL A 761 12.30 -7.20 15.69
C VAL A 761 12.07 -7.48 17.19
N LYS A 762 11.12 -8.35 17.56
CA LYS A 762 10.90 -8.76 18.96
C LYS A 762 12.04 -9.65 19.43
N ALA A 763 12.45 -10.62 18.61
CA ALA A 763 13.66 -11.42 18.84
C ALA A 763 14.93 -10.54 18.93
N ALA A 764 15.02 -9.48 18.12
CA ALA A 764 16.12 -8.51 18.18
C ALA A 764 16.16 -7.74 19.51
N VAL A 765 15.02 -7.22 19.99
CA VAL A 765 14.94 -6.52 21.28
C VAL A 765 15.20 -7.49 22.44
N GLN A 766 14.65 -8.70 22.41
CA GLN A 766 14.97 -9.75 23.40
C GLN A 766 16.47 -10.11 23.43
N TYR A 767 17.16 -10.12 22.29
CA TYR A 767 18.62 -10.27 22.25
C TYR A 767 19.32 -9.10 22.95
N ALA A 768 18.97 -7.86 22.60
CA ALA A 768 19.56 -6.65 23.15
C ALA A 768 19.39 -6.55 24.68
N LEU A 769 18.23 -6.95 25.22
CA LEU A 769 17.97 -6.98 26.67
C LEU A 769 18.86 -8.00 27.40
N ARG A 770 19.11 -9.17 26.80
CA ARG A 770 20.02 -10.19 27.36
C ARG A 770 21.49 -9.74 27.31
N ASP A 771 21.96 -9.23 26.18
CA ASP A 771 23.36 -8.80 25.97
C ASP A 771 23.71 -7.48 26.71
N SER A 772 22.71 -6.73 27.17
CA SER A 772 22.87 -5.59 28.09
C SER A 772 22.67 -5.94 29.57
N ALA A 773 22.35 -7.21 29.89
CA ALA A 773 22.01 -7.68 31.23
C ALA A 773 20.90 -6.84 31.91
N TRP A 774 19.83 -6.56 31.17
CA TRP A 774 18.68 -5.78 31.63
C TRP A 774 17.95 -6.49 32.80
N THR A 775 17.51 -5.72 33.79
CA THR A 775 16.98 -6.23 35.08
C THR A 775 15.53 -5.84 35.38
N SER A 776 14.88 -5.09 34.49
CA SER A 776 13.43 -4.82 34.53
C SER A 776 12.66 -5.97 33.83
N PRO A 777 11.31 -6.03 33.84
CA PRO A 777 10.59 -7.24 33.43
C PRO A 777 10.81 -7.59 31.95
N ASP A 778 10.76 -8.88 31.64
CA ASP A 778 10.98 -9.39 30.28
C ASP A 778 9.94 -8.90 29.27
N LEU A 779 10.40 -8.70 28.03
CA LEU A 779 9.55 -8.63 26.84
C LEU A 779 9.00 -10.02 26.53
N ARG A 780 7.88 -10.37 27.20
CA ARG A 780 7.03 -11.53 26.90
C ARG A 780 6.59 -11.50 25.44
#